data_AF-A0AAP0D6G4-F1
#
_entry.id   AF-A0AAP0D6G4-F1
#
_cell.length_a   1.000
_cell.length_b   1.000
_cell.length_c   1.000
_cell.angle_alpha   90.00
_cell.angle_beta   90.00
_cell.angle_gamma   90.00
#
_symmetry.space_group_name_H-M   'P 1'
#
loop_
_entity.id
_entity.type
_entity.pdbx_description
1 polymer ?
#
loop_
_entity_poly.entity_id
_entity_poly.type
_entity_poly.pdbx_seq_one_letter_code
_entity_poly.pdbx_strand_id
1 'polypeptide(L)'
;MDTESAKPATTIDPDEESPIEEVRLTVSTTDDPSLPVWTFRMWFLGILSCVILSFLNTFFSYRTEPLIISMISVQVATLPIGRFMAAVLPAKKFRLLGFEFTLNPGPFNMKEHVLISIFANAGSAFGSGSAYAVSIVDIIRAFYHRKISFVASWILVITTQVLGYGWAGVLRKYVVDPAQMWWPSSLVQVSLFRALHETDTSSRMSRAKFFVIALVCSFTWYIIPGYLFPTLSNLSILCLVFSKSVTAQQIGSGMKGLGILSFTVDWSVIASFMGSPLVTPFFAIVNVYIGFVMVMYVLIPIAYWGFDMYGAKTFPIFSSHLFDHRGQTYNVSAIVNDDFEIDMKQYEKQGRIHMSTFFALTYGIGFAAVISTITHVVLFNGREIVNQFRASTKGKIDIHTKLMRKYEDIPNWWFYLLVGSSVILSLVLCLFMKDQIQMPWWGLLLACLLASSFTLPISVITATTNQTPGLNIITEYLMGVIYPGRPIANVTFKTYGYISMAQAVSFLNDFKLGHYMKIPPRSMFLVQFIGTIIAGTINISVAWWLLTTVENICQDQLLPPDSPWTCPGDRVFYDASVIWGLVGPKRIFGSLGAYSALNWFFMVGFLGPLVVYMFHKAFPNQKWIQLINLPVILGSCAMMPPATTLNFNSWVFVGTIFNFFVLKYRKRWWQKYNYVLSAALDAGLAFMGILLYFSLTMSGIGISWWGTDGEHCPLATCPTAKGVIADGCPVN
;
A
#
# COMPACT_ATOMS: atom_id res chain seq x y z
N MET A 1 62.75 14.65 7.11
CA MET A 1 62.23 16.00 7.43
C MET A 1 61.73 16.54 6.11
N ASP A 2 60.51 16.14 5.73
CA ASP A 2 59.81 16.63 4.54
C ASP A 2 58.34 16.76 4.93
N THR A 3 58.02 17.94 5.44
CA THR A 3 56.66 18.44 5.65
C THR A 3 56.15 18.94 4.30
N GLU A 4 55.35 18.13 3.61
CA GLU A 4 54.55 18.60 2.49
C GLU A 4 53.09 18.76 2.93
N SER A 5 52.60 19.97 2.72
CA SER A 5 51.44 20.60 3.34
C SER A 5 50.15 19.80 3.19
N ALA A 6 49.45 19.63 4.31
CA ALA A 6 48.02 19.40 4.30
C ALA A 6 47.32 20.48 3.44
N LYS A 7 46.61 20.05 2.41
CA LYS A 7 45.69 20.93 1.66
C LYS A 7 44.78 21.65 2.65
N PRO A 8 44.57 22.97 2.54
CA PRO A 8 43.65 23.67 3.41
C PRO A 8 42.27 23.02 3.25
N ALA A 9 41.64 22.65 4.37
CA ALA A 9 40.23 22.30 4.36
C ALA A 9 39.49 23.49 3.76
N THR A 10 38.93 23.31 2.55
CA THR A 10 38.02 24.27 1.95
C THR A 10 36.92 24.53 2.97
N THR A 11 36.91 25.73 3.54
CA THR A 11 35.79 26.25 4.30
C THR A 11 34.63 26.35 3.32
N ILE A 12 33.81 25.29 3.25
CA ILE A 12 32.57 25.27 2.50
C ILE A 12 31.69 26.39 3.08
N ASP A 13 31.19 27.27 2.23
CA ASP A 13 30.32 28.37 2.65
C ASP A 13 29.08 27.77 3.34
N PRO A 14 28.73 28.16 4.58
CA PRO A 14 27.52 27.67 5.24
C PRO A 14 26.23 27.95 4.44
N ASP A 15 26.26 28.84 3.45
CA ASP A 15 25.13 29.08 2.52
C ASP A 15 25.05 28.07 1.33
N GLU A 16 26.00 27.13 1.23
CA GLU A 16 26.03 26.02 0.26
C GLU A 16 25.54 24.67 0.83
N GLU A 17 25.24 24.59 2.12
CA GLU A 17 24.79 23.35 2.76
C GLU A 17 23.29 23.39 3.10
N SER A 18 22.62 22.24 2.94
CA SER A 18 21.24 22.10 3.39
C SER A 18 21.19 22.07 4.92
N PRO A 19 20.21 22.72 5.57
CA PRO A 19 20.10 22.75 7.04
C PRO A 19 19.80 21.38 7.68
N ILE A 20 19.34 20.41 6.89
CA ILE A 20 19.06 19.04 7.34
C ILE A 20 20.28 18.17 7.07
N GLU A 21 20.84 17.57 8.12
CA GLU A 21 22.07 16.78 8.05
C GLU A 21 21.93 15.56 7.13
N GLU A 22 20.81 14.86 7.20
CA GLU A 22 20.51 13.69 6.38
C GLU A 22 20.52 14.04 4.88
N VAL A 23 19.97 15.20 4.53
CA VAL A 23 19.95 15.70 3.15
C VAL A 23 21.37 16.04 2.69
N ARG A 24 22.14 16.75 3.53
CA ARG A 24 23.54 17.12 3.24
C ARG A 24 24.42 15.89 2.99
N LEU A 25 24.21 14.81 3.71
CA LEU A 25 25.00 13.57 3.56
C LEU A 25 24.61 12.75 2.31
N THR A 26 23.35 12.84 1.87
CA THR A 26 22.81 11.93 0.85
C THR A 26 22.61 12.58 -0.52
N VAL A 27 22.35 13.88 -0.58
CA VAL A 27 22.00 14.59 -1.80
C VAL A 27 23.18 15.41 -2.31
N SER A 28 23.50 15.27 -3.61
CA SER A 28 24.55 16.10 -4.22
C SER A 28 24.14 17.57 -4.31
N THR A 29 25.08 18.47 -4.03
CA THR A 29 24.96 19.93 -4.22
C THR A 29 25.35 20.39 -5.63
N THR A 30 25.72 19.47 -6.52
CA THR A 30 26.08 19.77 -7.91
C THR A 30 25.00 19.32 -8.90
N ASP A 31 24.89 20.03 -10.04
CA ASP A 31 23.97 19.71 -11.12
C ASP A 31 24.57 20.07 -12.48
N ASP A 32 24.27 19.25 -13.49
CA ASP A 32 24.55 19.51 -14.90
C ASP A 32 23.23 19.67 -15.69
N PRO A 33 22.83 20.91 -16.02
CA PRO A 33 21.61 21.18 -16.77
C PRO A 33 21.65 20.74 -18.25
N SER A 34 22.83 20.42 -18.79
CA SER A 34 22.99 20.03 -20.20
C SER A 34 22.62 18.57 -20.48
N LEU A 35 22.49 17.75 -19.44
CA LEU A 35 22.17 16.33 -19.57
C LEU A 35 20.77 16.12 -20.21
N PRO A 36 20.67 15.25 -21.23
CA PRO A 36 19.41 15.01 -21.92
C PRO A 36 18.44 14.23 -21.03
N VAL A 37 17.21 14.75 -20.90
CA VAL A 37 16.13 14.18 -20.08
C VAL A 37 15.06 13.50 -20.95
N TRP A 38 14.71 14.13 -22.08
CA TRP A 38 13.73 13.62 -23.04
C TRP A 38 14.40 12.73 -24.08
N THR A 39 14.57 11.45 -23.74
CA THR A 39 15.21 10.50 -24.65
C THR A 39 14.24 9.39 -25.06
N PHE A 40 14.50 8.76 -26.21
CA PHE A 40 13.72 7.61 -26.65
C PHE A 40 13.74 6.48 -25.61
N ARG A 41 14.90 6.22 -24.99
CA ARG A 41 15.06 5.21 -23.95
C ARG A 41 14.17 5.50 -22.74
N MET A 42 14.13 6.75 -22.29
CA MET A 42 13.32 7.16 -21.14
C MET A 42 11.83 6.88 -21.41
N TRP A 43 11.32 7.29 -22.57
CA TRP A 43 9.91 7.04 -22.94
C TRP A 43 9.61 5.55 -23.14
N PHE A 44 10.44 4.84 -23.89
CA PHE A 44 10.23 3.43 -24.18
C PHE A 44 10.28 2.56 -22.92
N LEU A 45 11.36 2.67 -22.13
CA LEU A 45 11.50 1.90 -20.89
C LEU A 45 10.51 2.36 -19.83
N GLY A 46 10.23 3.66 -19.75
CA GLY A 46 9.25 4.22 -18.81
C GLY A 46 7.84 3.69 -19.06
N ILE A 47 7.31 3.89 -20.27
CA ILE A 47 5.96 3.43 -20.64
C ILE A 47 5.87 1.90 -20.51
N LEU A 48 6.85 1.16 -21.01
CA LEU A 48 6.87 -0.31 -20.90
C LEU A 48 6.84 -0.75 -19.43
N SER A 49 7.65 -0.12 -18.58
CA SER A 49 7.67 -0.43 -17.14
C SER A 49 6.34 -0.09 -16.47
N CYS A 50 5.72 1.05 -16.81
CA CYS A 50 4.41 1.43 -16.31
C CYS A 50 3.34 0.39 -16.68
N VAL A 51 3.27 -0.01 -17.96
CA VAL A 51 2.30 -1.00 -18.45
C VAL A 51 2.50 -2.35 -17.77
N ILE A 52 3.74 -2.84 -17.73
CA ILE A 52 4.06 -4.13 -17.08
C ILE A 52 3.69 -4.05 -15.61
N LEU A 53 4.13 -3.04 -14.87
CA LEU A 53 3.92 -2.99 -13.42
C LEU A 53 2.44 -2.84 -13.05
N SER A 54 1.66 -2.07 -13.80
CA SER A 54 0.20 -2.01 -13.64
C SER A 54 -0.46 -3.34 -13.92
N PHE A 55 -0.07 -4.01 -15.01
CA PHE A 55 -0.61 -5.34 -15.34
C PHE A 55 -0.33 -6.34 -14.22
N LEU A 56 0.92 -6.41 -13.76
CA LEU A 56 1.34 -7.35 -12.72
C LEU A 56 0.62 -7.10 -11.41
N ASN A 57 0.63 -5.86 -10.92
CA ASN A 57 0.04 -5.54 -9.63
C ASN A 57 -1.48 -5.74 -9.62
N THR A 58 -2.19 -5.38 -10.69
CA THR A 58 -3.62 -5.69 -10.78
C THR A 58 -3.89 -7.17 -10.94
N PHE A 59 -3.06 -7.91 -11.68
CA PHE A 59 -3.22 -9.35 -11.79
C PHE A 59 -3.05 -10.06 -10.45
N PHE A 60 -2.01 -9.70 -9.69
CA PHE A 60 -1.74 -10.28 -8.39
C PHE A 60 -2.69 -9.82 -7.30
N SER A 61 -3.39 -8.67 -7.44
CA SER A 61 -4.31 -8.21 -6.38
C SER A 61 -5.51 -9.13 -6.15
N TYR A 62 -5.94 -9.89 -7.17
CA TYR A 62 -7.01 -10.88 -7.03
C TYR A 62 -6.55 -12.19 -6.40
N ARG A 63 -5.24 -12.39 -6.23
CA ARG A 63 -4.68 -13.61 -5.65
C ARG A 63 -4.88 -13.65 -4.14
N THR A 64 -4.94 -14.86 -3.56
CA THR A 64 -5.04 -15.08 -2.12
C THR A 64 -3.89 -14.43 -1.35
N GLU A 65 -2.69 -14.49 -1.92
CA GLU A 65 -1.49 -13.83 -1.39
C GLU A 65 -1.00 -12.84 -2.46
N PRO A 66 -1.49 -11.59 -2.43
CA PRO A 66 -1.22 -10.62 -3.48
C PRO A 66 0.22 -10.11 -3.39
N LEU A 67 0.94 -10.08 -4.51
CA LEU A 67 2.28 -9.53 -4.58
C LEU A 67 2.27 -8.08 -5.09
N ILE A 68 2.93 -7.18 -4.38
CA ILE A 68 3.15 -5.80 -4.84
C ILE A 68 4.59 -5.64 -5.34
N ILE A 69 4.73 -5.36 -6.63
CA ILE A 69 6.02 -5.07 -7.26
C ILE A 69 6.20 -3.55 -7.32
N SER A 70 7.21 -3.06 -6.60
CA SER A 70 7.52 -1.62 -6.50
C SER A 70 8.41 -1.11 -7.64
N MET A 71 8.55 0.21 -7.74
CA MET A 71 9.47 0.85 -8.70
C MET A 71 10.94 0.46 -8.52
N ILE A 72 11.34 -0.03 -7.33
CA ILE A 72 12.73 -0.43 -7.04
C ILE A 72 13.18 -1.54 -7.99
N SER A 73 12.29 -2.49 -8.31
CA SER A 73 12.59 -3.58 -9.23
C SER A 73 12.90 -3.07 -10.64
N VAL A 74 12.15 -2.06 -11.10
CA VAL A 74 12.40 -1.39 -12.39
C VAL A 74 13.71 -0.60 -12.35
N GLN A 75 13.99 0.10 -11.26
CA GLN A 75 15.23 0.86 -11.10
C GLN A 75 16.48 -0.04 -11.18
N VAL A 76 16.42 -1.24 -10.59
CA VAL A 76 17.56 -2.18 -10.68
C VAL A 76 17.65 -2.82 -12.07
N ALA A 77 16.51 -3.18 -12.68
CA ALA A 77 16.45 -3.85 -13.98
C ALA A 77 16.79 -2.93 -15.17
N THR A 78 16.36 -1.67 -15.14
CA THR A 78 16.53 -0.74 -16.26
C THR A 78 17.93 -0.16 -16.35
N LEU A 79 18.75 -0.24 -15.30
CA LEU A 79 20.15 0.17 -15.35
C LEU A 79 20.99 -0.61 -16.40
N PRO A 80 21.07 -1.96 -16.34
CA PRO A 80 21.81 -2.71 -17.35
C PRO A 80 21.18 -2.60 -18.75
N ILE A 81 19.85 -2.58 -18.85
CA ILE A 81 19.14 -2.43 -20.12
C ILE A 81 19.41 -1.06 -20.74
N GLY A 82 19.36 0.01 -19.95
CA GLY A 82 19.65 1.38 -20.38
C GLY A 82 21.09 1.54 -20.85
N ARG A 83 22.06 0.95 -20.14
CA ARG A 83 23.47 0.92 -20.57
C ARG A 83 23.66 0.12 -21.86
N PHE A 84 22.97 -1.01 -22.01
CA PHE A 84 22.99 -1.81 -23.24
C PHE A 84 22.38 -1.04 -24.42
N MET A 85 21.21 -0.42 -24.24
CA MET A 85 20.58 0.42 -25.25
C MET A 85 21.47 1.62 -25.62
N ALA A 86 22.19 2.21 -24.67
CA ALA A 86 23.15 3.28 -24.95
C ALA A 86 24.38 2.79 -25.73
N ALA A 87 24.77 1.52 -25.61
CA ALA A 87 25.87 0.94 -26.39
C ALA A 87 25.46 0.52 -27.81
N VAL A 88 24.20 0.11 -28.00
CA VAL A 88 23.71 -0.49 -29.26
C VAL A 88 22.95 0.51 -30.15
N LEU A 89 22.19 1.44 -29.57
CA LEU A 89 21.33 2.34 -30.36
C LEU A 89 22.16 3.35 -31.17
N PRO A 90 21.76 3.64 -32.43
CA PRO A 90 22.48 4.56 -33.29
C PRO A 90 22.35 6.00 -32.81
N ALA A 91 23.46 6.74 -32.84
CA ALA A 91 23.50 8.18 -32.56
C ALA A 91 23.05 9.06 -33.75
N LYS A 92 22.51 8.44 -34.82
CA LYS A 92 22.07 9.13 -36.03
C LYS A 92 20.88 10.03 -35.72
N LYS A 93 20.90 11.25 -36.23
CA LYS A 93 19.77 12.18 -36.16
C LYS A 93 18.71 11.78 -37.20
N PHE A 94 17.49 11.57 -36.74
CA PHE A 94 16.31 11.32 -37.56
C PHE A 94 15.47 12.60 -37.63
N ARG A 95 14.99 12.95 -38.84
CA ARG A 95 14.00 14.01 -39.04
C ARG A 95 12.65 13.37 -39.28
N LEU A 96 11.68 13.65 -38.41
CA LEU A 96 10.28 13.25 -38.61
C LEU A 96 9.39 14.47 -38.36
N LEU A 97 8.52 14.80 -39.32
CA LEU A 97 7.51 15.88 -39.21
C LEU A 97 8.09 17.22 -38.72
N GLY A 98 9.28 17.62 -39.19
CA GLY A 98 9.93 18.88 -38.84
C GLY A 98 10.71 18.88 -37.52
N PHE A 99 10.67 17.80 -36.74
CA PHE A 99 11.45 17.64 -35.50
C PHE A 99 12.68 16.76 -35.74
N GLU A 100 13.84 17.22 -35.27
CA GLU A 100 15.07 16.43 -35.21
C GLU A 100 15.15 15.68 -33.88
N PHE A 101 15.21 14.34 -33.91
CA PHE A 101 15.44 13.54 -32.72
C PHE A 101 16.52 12.48 -32.96
N THR A 102 17.21 12.07 -31.90
CA THR A 102 18.20 10.99 -31.93
C THR A 102 17.74 9.85 -31.02
N LEU A 103 17.97 8.61 -31.45
CA LEU A 103 17.68 7.43 -30.61
C LEU A 103 18.71 7.27 -29.49
N ASN A 104 19.90 7.85 -29.65
CA ASN A 104 20.97 7.81 -28.67
C ASN A 104 21.65 9.19 -28.54
N PRO A 105 21.17 10.06 -27.63
CA PRO A 105 21.76 11.38 -27.42
C PRO A 105 23.06 11.37 -26.61
N GLY A 106 23.43 10.24 -26.01
CA GLY A 106 24.58 10.13 -25.12
C GLY A 106 24.49 8.93 -24.17
N PRO A 107 25.47 8.78 -23.27
CA PRO A 107 25.48 7.70 -22.28
C PRO A 107 24.24 7.74 -21.39
N PHE A 108 23.82 6.56 -20.90
CA PHE A 108 22.68 6.45 -20.01
C PHE A 108 22.93 7.20 -18.71
N ASN A 109 22.15 8.26 -18.47
CA ASN A 109 22.38 9.17 -17.35
C ASN A 109 21.37 8.95 -16.21
N MET A 110 21.66 9.56 -15.07
CA MET A 110 20.84 9.42 -13.86
C MET A 110 19.46 10.10 -14.00
N LYS A 111 19.34 11.18 -14.78
CA LYS A 111 18.08 11.90 -14.98
C LYS A 111 17.08 11.08 -15.80
N GLU A 112 17.53 10.45 -16.88
CA GLU A 112 16.73 9.49 -17.65
C GLU A 112 16.25 8.34 -16.75
N HIS A 113 17.14 7.82 -15.89
CA HIS A 113 16.83 6.69 -15.01
C HIS A 113 15.78 7.04 -13.94
N VAL A 114 15.86 8.24 -13.37
CA VAL A 114 14.85 8.73 -12.41
C VAL A 114 13.48 8.79 -13.09
N LEU A 115 13.38 9.39 -14.28
CA LEU A 115 12.08 9.47 -14.99
C LEU A 115 11.49 8.10 -15.34
N ILE A 116 12.31 7.13 -15.77
CA ILE A 116 11.84 5.75 -15.98
C ILE A 116 11.24 5.16 -14.70
N SER A 117 11.88 5.42 -13.55
CA SER A 117 11.42 4.93 -12.26
C SER A 117 10.14 5.62 -11.78
N ILE A 118 9.92 6.89 -12.13
CA ILE A 118 8.66 7.60 -11.85
C ILE A 118 7.50 7.02 -12.67
N PHE A 119 7.73 6.68 -13.95
CA PHE A 119 6.74 5.92 -14.72
C PHE A 119 6.39 4.59 -14.07
N ALA A 120 7.40 3.86 -13.59
CA ALA A 120 7.18 2.63 -12.84
C ALA A 120 6.40 2.90 -11.54
N ASN A 121 6.72 3.96 -10.80
CA ASN A 121 6.03 4.31 -9.56
C ASN A 121 4.52 4.50 -9.80
N ALA A 122 4.16 5.27 -10.83
CA ALA A 122 2.77 5.42 -11.27
C ALA A 122 2.13 4.08 -11.66
N GLY A 123 2.90 3.21 -12.35
CA GLY A 123 2.48 1.86 -12.70
C GLY A 123 2.15 0.96 -11.50
N SER A 124 2.89 1.11 -10.40
CA SER A 124 2.63 0.44 -9.11
C SER A 124 1.68 1.19 -8.17
N ALA A 125 0.91 2.15 -8.70
CA ALA A 125 0.03 3.02 -7.91
C ALA A 125 0.75 3.64 -6.70
N PHE A 126 1.96 4.16 -6.89
CA PHE A 126 2.82 4.75 -5.86
C PHE A 126 3.16 3.79 -4.71
N GLY A 127 3.34 2.50 -5.04
CA GLY A 127 3.66 1.45 -4.08
C GLY A 127 2.45 0.83 -3.38
N SER A 128 1.23 1.19 -3.78
CA SER A 128 -0.01 0.58 -3.26
C SER A 128 -0.51 -0.63 -4.05
N GLY A 129 0.18 -0.99 -5.15
CA GLY A 129 -0.19 -2.12 -5.99
C GLY A 129 -1.16 -1.70 -7.10
N SER A 130 -2.44 -2.04 -6.96
CA SER A 130 -3.49 -1.71 -7.93
C SER A 130 -4.24 -0.43 -7.55
N ALA A 131 -4.87 0.21 -8.53
CA ALA A 131 -5.69 1.40 -8.26
C ALA A 131 -6.91 1.03 -7.39
N TYR A 132 -6.99 1.59 -6.17
CA TYR A 132 -8.05 1.31 -5.19
C TYR A 132 -9.49 1.49 -5.71
N ALA A 133 -9.69 2.36 -6.70
CA ALA A 133 -11.00 2.55 -7.34
C ALA A 133 -11.47 1.34 -8.16
N VAL A 134 -10.57 0.44 -8.55
CA VAL A 134 -10.89 -0.83 -9.23
C VAL A 134 -11.72 -1.72 -8.32
N SER A 135 -11.45 -1.73 -7.01
CA SER A 135 -12.26 -2.47 -6.03
C SER A 135 -13.73 -2.08 -6.02
N ILE A 136 -14.09 -0.84 -6.38
CA ILE A 136 -15.52 -0.46 -6.56
C ILE A 136 -16.15 -1.25 -7.70
N VAL A 137 -15.44 -1.41 -8.80
CA VAL A 137 -15.89 -2.17 -9.97
C VAL A 137 -15.98 -3.65 -9.64
N ASP A 138 -14.99 -4.16 -8.89
CA ASP A 138 -14.94 -5.56 -8.45
C ASP A 138 -16.14 -5.91 -7.57
N ILE A 139 -16.43 -5.09 -6.55
CA ILE A 139 -17.59 -5.37 -5.70
C ILE A 139 -18.91 -5.29 -6.45
N ILE A 140 -19.07 -4.37 -7.40
CA ILE A 140 -20.29 -4.25 -8.20
C ILE A 140 -20.50 -5.50 -9.06
N ARG A 141 -19.45 -6.00 -9.71
CA ARG A 141 -19.56 -7.13 -10.65
C ARG A 141 -19.48 -8.50 -9.98
N ALA A 142 -18.48 -8.72 -9.11
CA ALA A 142 -18.19 -10.02 -8.53
C ALA A 142 -19.00 -10.34 -7.27
N PHE A 143 -19.38 -9.33 -6.47
CA PHE A 143 -20.03 -9.56 -5.18
C PHE A 143 -21.51 -9.17 -5.18
N TYR A 144 -21.87 -8.01 -5.74
CA TYR A 144 -23.27 -7.58 -5.88
C TYR A 144 -23.94 -8.14 -7.14
N HIS A 145 -23.18 -8.73 -8.08
CA HIS A 145 -23.66 -9.28 -9.35
C HIS A 145 -24.47 -8.30 -10.22
N ARG A 146 -24.06 -7.02 -10.22
CA ARG A 146 -24.70 -5.96 -10.99
C ARG A 146 -23.82 -5.51 -12.16
N LYS A 147 -24.44 -4.82 -13.11
CA LYS A 147 -23.78 -4.34 -14.33
C LYS A 147 -23.31 -2.91 -14.14
N ILE A 148 -22.04 -2.68 -14.42
CA ILE A 148 -21.44 -1.35 -14.61
C ILE A 148 -20.87 -1.30 -16.03
N SER A 149 -20.85 -0.13 -16.66
CA SER A 149 -20.21 0.01 -17.97
C SER A 149 -18.69 0.17 -17.85
N PHE A 150 -17.95 -0.29 -18.85
CA PHE A 150 -16.50 -0.10 -18.90
C PHE A 150 -16.12 1.38 -18.87
N VAL A 151 -16.87 2.23 -19.58
CA VAL A 151 -16.63 3.68 -19.62
C VAL A 151 -16.85 4.34 -18.26
N ALA A 152 -17.91 3.98 -17.53
CA ALA A 152 -18.12 4.48 -16.16
C ALA A 152 -16.94 4.11 -15.25
N SER A 153 -16.52 2.84 -15.34
CA SER A 153 -15.42 2.29 -14.56
C SER A 153 -14.09 2.98 -14.88
N TRP A 154 -13.82 3.21 -16.17
CA TRP A 154 -12.61 3.89 -16.62
C TRP A 154 -12.58 5.35 -16.16
N ILE A 155 -13.70 6.08 -16.30
CA ILE A 155 -13.79 7.47 -15.82
C ILE A 155 -13.56 7.51 -14.30
N LEU A 156 -14.23 6.64 -13.54
CA LEU A 156 -14.09 6.55 -12.08
C LEU A 156 -12.64 6.33 -11.64
N VAL A 157 -11.93 5.39 -12.29
CA VAL A 157 -10.53 5.09 -11.96
C VAL A 157 -9.63 6.27 -12.33
N ILE A 158 -9.79 6.86 -13.51
CA ILE A 158 -8.93 7.96 -13.95
C ILE A 158 -9.13 9.22 -13.10
N THR A 159 -10.38 9.61 -12.82
CA THR A 159 -10.65 10.83 -12.05
C THR A 159 -10.15 10.72 -10.63
N THR A 160 -10.38 9.59 -9.94
CA THR A 160 -9.93 9.41 -8.56
C THR A 160 -8.41 9.45 -8.41
N GLN A 161 -7.67 8.94 -9.41
CA GLN A 161 -6.21 8.93 -9.43
C GLN A 161 -5.61 10.31 -9.76
N VAL A 162 -6.20 11.02 -10.72
CA VAL A 162 -5.67 12.29 -11.23
C VAL A 162 -6.09 13.49 -10.37
N LEU A 163 -7.29 13.48 -9.79
CA LEU A 163 -7.88 14.64 -9.09
C LEU A 163 -6.94 15.23 -8.02
N GLY A 164 -6.21 14.38 -7.30
CA GLY A 164 -5.23 14.79 -6.29
C GLY A 164 -4.11 15.70 -6.80
N TYR A 165 -3.67 15.51 -8.05
CA TYR A 165 -2.52 16.23 -8.60
C TYR A 165 -2.81 17.72 -8.77
N GLY A 166 -4.08 18.05 -8.96
CA GLY A 166 -4.53 19.40 -9.19
C GLY A 166 -4.28 20.32 -8.00
N TRP A 167 -4.72 19.94 -6.80
CA TRP A 167 -4.38 20.73 -5.60
C TRP A 167 -2.97 20.46 -5.10
N ALA A 168 -2.36 19.30 -5.37
CA ALA A 168 -0.96 19.05 -5.05
C ALA A 168 -0.04 20.11 -5.66
N GLY A 169 -0.29 20.54 -6.91
CA GLY A 169 0.49 21.61 -7.55
C GLY A 169 0.53 22.92 -6.78
N VAL A 170 -0.61 23.33 -6.21
CA VAL A 170 -0.70 24.54 -5.37
C VAL A 170 0.09 24.36 -4.06
N LEU A 171 0.10 23.13 -3.53
CA LEU A 171 0.77 22.79 -2.28
C LEU A 171 2.28 22.58 -2.43
N ARG A 172 2.78 22.34 -3.66
CA ARG A 172 4.20 22.08 -3.96
C ARG A 172 5.13 23.12 -3.34
N LYS A 173 4.80 24.41 -3.47
CA LYS A 173 5.63 25.51 -2.92
C LYS A 173 5.81 25.42 -1.40
N TYR A 174 4.87 24.82 -0.68
CA TYR A 174 4.88 24.74 0.77
C TYR A 174 5.52 23.46 1.31
N VAL A 175 5.60 22.40 0.50
CA VAL A 175 6.05 21.07 0.99
C VAL A 175 7.25 20.51 0.21
N VAL A 176 7.57 21.05 -0.96
CA VAL A 176 8.70 20.58 -1.79
C VAL A 176 9.87 21.55 -1.74
N ASP A 177 9.63 22.85 -1.90
CA ASP A 177 10.72 23.85 -1.93
C ASP A 177 11.44 24.03 -0.57
N PRO A 178 10.76 24.04 0.58
CA PRO A 178 11.43 24.23 1.87
C PRO A 178 12.40 23.09 2.20
N ALA A 179 13.60 23.41 2.72
CA ALA A 179 14.57 22.42 3.17
C ALA A 179 14.06 21.59 4.36
N GLN A 180 13.26 22.23 5.22
CA GLN A 180 12.68 21.66 6.43
C GLN A 180 11.76 20.47 6.13
N MET A 181 11.17 20.44 4.94
CA MET A 181 10.32 19.36 4.46
C MET A 181 11.19 18.40 3.65
N TRP A 182 11.78 17.41 4.33
CA TRP A 182 12.90 16.64 3.78
C TRP A 182 12.52 15.27 3.18
N TRP A 183 11.30 14.78 3.41
CA TRP A 183 10.73 13.55 2.84
C TRP A 183 11.67 12.32 2.96
N PRO A 184 11.62 11.62 4.10
CA PRO A 184 12.59 10.56 4.41
C PRO A 184 12.62 9.43 3.38
N SER A 185 11.45 9.04 2.86
CA SER A 185 11.31 8.03 1.82
C SER A 185 12.00 8.41 0.51
N SER A 186 12.02 9.70 0.12
CA SER A 186 12.73 10.14 -1.08
C SER A 186 14.25 9.98 -0.94
N LEU A 187 14.82 10.20 0.25
CA LEU A 187 16.26 10.08 0.47
C LEU A 187 16.76 8.64 0.29
N VAL A 188 15.95 7.65 0.65
CA VAL A 188 16.26 6.23 0.39
C VAL A 188 16.40 6.01 -1.13
N GLN A 189 15.52 6.59 -1.93
CA GLN A 189 15.57 6.49 -3.39
C GLN A 189 16.77 7.22 -3.98
N VAL A 190 17.08 8.43 -3.50
CA VAL A 190 18.28 9.18 -3.90
C VAL A 190 19.54 8.37 -3.61
N SER A 191 19.65 7.80 -2.41
CA SER A 191 20.78 6.96 -2.01
C SER A 191 20.93 5.75 -2.94
N LEU A 192 19.82 5.10 -3.29
CA LEU A 192 19.82 3.97 -4.22
C LEU A 192 20.26 4.37 -5.64
N PHE A 193 19.75 5.47 -6.19
CA PHE A 193 20.16 5.96 -7.52
C PHE A 193 21.65 6.25 -7.57
N ARG A 194 22.16 6.94 -6.56
CA ARG A 194 23.59 7.25 -6.44
C ARG A 194 24.41 5.97 -6.35
N ALA A 195 24.04 5.07 -5.45
CA ALA A 195 24.74 3.81 -5.26
C ALA A 195 24.75 2.95 -6.54
N LEU A 196 23.72 3.04 -7.39
CA LEU A 196 23.61 2.29 -8.65
C LEU A 196 24.44 2.89 -9.80
N HIS A 197 24.50 4.22 -9.90
CA HIS A 197 25.23 4.92 -10.96
C HIS A 197 26.72 5.15 -10.63
N GLU A 198 27.07 5.30 -9.35
CA GLU A 198 28.46 5.38 -8.89
C GLU A 198 29.16 4.02 -9.06
N THR A 199 30.37 4.02 -9.64
CA THR A 199 31.08 2.80 -10.07
C THR A 199 31.80 2.09 -8.91
N ASP A 200 31.34 0.89 -8.55
CA ASP A 200 32.09 -0.06 -7.72
C ASP A 200 33.18 -0.76 -8.57
N THR A 201 34.39 -0.22 -8.61
CA THR A 201 35.56 -0.82 -9.31
C THR A 201 36.25 -1.95 -8.53
N SER A 202 35.82 -2.26 -7.30
CA SER A 202 36.65 -2.99 -6.32
C SER A 202 36.21 -4.42 -5.96
N SER A 203 35.18 -5.00 -6.60
CA SER A 203 34.65 -6.32 -6.17
C SER A 203 34.41 -7.31 -7.30
N ARG A 204 34.77 -8.58 -7.07
CA ARG A 204 34.63 -9.71 -8.01
C ARG A 204 33.18 -9.98 -8.48
N MET A 205 32.16 -9.60 -7.69
CA MET A 205 30.74 -9.77 -8.02
C MET A 205 30.00 -8.42 -8.10
N SER A 206 29.56 -8.01 -9.29
CA SER A 206 28.78 -6.79 -9.47
C SER A 206 27.34 -6.98 -8.96
N ARG A 207 26.68 -5.88 -8.59
CA ARG A 207 25.26 -5.91 -8.14
C ARG A 207 24.34 -6.45 -9.23
N ALA A 208 24.60 -6.12 -10.49
CA ALA A 208 23.84 -6.64 -11.63
C ALA A 208 24.00 -8.16 -11.81
N LYS A 209 25.23 -8.70 -11.66
CA LYS A 209 25.44 -10.16 -11.73
C LYS A 209 24.71 -10.87 -10.58
N PHE A 210 24.80 -10.33 -9.36
CA PHE A 210 24.07 -10.86 -8.21
C PHE A 210 22.55 -10.81 -8.41
N PHE A 211 22.02 -9.71 -8.94
CA PHE A 211 20.60 -9.55 -9.26
C PHE A 211 20.11 -10.65 -10.20
N VAL A 212 20.81 -10.89 -11.32
CA VAL A 212 20.40 -11.92 -12.28
C VAL A 212 20.43 -13.32 -11.67
N ILE A 213 21.47 -13.64 -10.88
CA ILE A 213 21.55 -14.93 -10.18
C ILE A 213 20.38 -15.09 -9.20
N ALA A 214 20.16 -14.10 -8.34
CA ALA A 214 19.07 -14.13 -7.37
C ALA A 214 17.69 -14.19 -8.05
N LEU A 215 17.51 -13.50 -9.18
CA LEU A 215 16.28 -13.51 -9.97
C LEU A 215 16.01 -14.88 -10.55
N VAL A 216 17.03 -15.54 -11.13
CA VAL A 216 16.91 -16.91 -11.65
C VAL A 216 16.61 -17.89 -10.52
N CYS A 217 17.31 -17.78 -9.38
CA CYS A 217 17.02 -18.62 -8.21
C CYS A 217 15.58 -18.44 -7.72
N SER A 218 15.09 -17.20 -7.62
CA SER A 218 13.71 -16.94 -7.19
C SER A 218 12.69 -17.44 -8.21
N PHE A 219 12.94 -17.20 -9.49
CA PHE A 219 12.12 -17.66 -10.60
C PHE A 219 11.97 -19.18 -10.57
N THR A 220 13.08 -19.92 -10.44
CA THR A 220 13.05 -21.38 -10.38
C THR A 220 12.46 -21.90 -9.06
N TRP A 221 12.80 -21.27 -7.92
CA TRP A 221 12.31 -21.70 -6.61
C TRP A 221 10.79 -21.63 -6.52
N TYR A 222 10.16 -20.58 -7.07
CA TYR A 222 8.73 -20.39 -6.96
C TYR A 222 7.87 -21.48 -7.64
N ILE A 223 8.45 -22.30 -8.54
CA ILE A 223 7.75 -23.49 -9.07
C ILE A 223 7.33 -24.43 -7.94
N ILE A 224 8.14 -24.51 -6.88
CA ILE A 224 7.90 -25.41 -5.76
C ILE A 224 6.70 -24.95 -4.93
N PRO A 225 6.72 -23.81 -4.21
CA PRO A 225 5.56 -23.37 -3.44
C PRO A 225 4.40 -22.91 -4.33
N GLY A 226 4.65 -22.39 -5.54
CA GLY A 226 3.60 -21.85 -6.41
C GLY A 226 2.82 -22.89 -7.22
N TYR A 227 3.30 -24.13 -7.34
CA TYR A 227 2.63 -25.16 -8.15
C TYR A 227 2.80 -26.58 -7.61
N LEU A 228 4.04 -27.03 -7.36
CA LEU A 228 4.30 -28.43 -6.99
C LEU A 228 3.90 -28.77 -5.55
N PHE A 229 4.08 -27.83 -4.62
CA PHE A 229 3.88 -28.00 -3.18
C PHE A 229 3.38 -26.70 -2.50
N PRO A 230 2.16 -26.23 -2.79
CA PRO A 230 1.51 -25.09 -2.11
C PRO A 230 1.49 -25.14 -0.58
N THR A 231 1.44 -26.31 0.05
CA THR A 231 1.48 -26.44 1.51
C THR A 231 2.76 -25.82 2.12
N LEU A 232 3.86 -25.69 1.37
CA LEU A 232 5.07 -24.99 1.83
C LEU A 232 4.86 -23.47 2.01
N SER A 233 3.87 -22.90 1.34
CA SER A 233 3.47 -21.51 1.52
C SER A 233 2.77 -21.30 2.87
N ASN A 234 2.20 -22.35 3.48
CA ASN A 234 1.58 -22.27 4.79
C ASN A 234 1.69 -23.58 5.59
N LEU A 235 2.78 -23.72 6.34
CA LEU A 235 3.04 -24.85 7.22
C LEU A 235 2.62 -24.53 8.65
N SER A 236 1.47 -25.07 9.07
CA SER A 236 0.98 -24.95 10.44
C SER A 236 1.27 -26.21 11.25
N ILE A 237 2.40 -26.22 11.96
CA ILE A 237 2.92 -27.41 12.67
C ILE A 237 1.91 -27.91 13.72
N LEU A 238 1.27 -26.99 14.45
CA LEU A 238 0.27 -27.37 15.47
C LEU A 238 -0.94 -28.09 14.88
N CYS A 239 -1.39 -27.74 13.67
CA CYS A 239 -2.49 -28.44 13.02
C CYS A 239 -2.09 -29.84 12.56
N LEU A 240 -0.86 -30.01 12.07
CA LEU A 240 -0.33 -31.33 11.68
C LEU A 240 -0.21 -32.27 12.88
N VAL A 241 0.21 -31.77 14.04
CA VAL A 241 0.34 -32.56 15.27
C VAL A 241 -1.03 -32.84 15.90
N PHE A 242 -1.93 -31.86 15.92
CA PHE A 242 -3.25 -31.94 16.58
C PHE A 242 -4.41 -31.82 15.58
N SER A 243 -4.47 -32.73 14.61
CA SER A 243 -5.44 -32.70 13.50
C SER A 243 -6.93 -32.84 13.88
N LYS A 244 -7.25 -33.20 15.14
CA LYS A 244 -8.63 -33.40 15.61
C LYS A 244 -9.12 -32.34 16.61
N SER A 245 -8.24 -31.45 17.07
CA SER A 245 -8.59 -30.46 18.09
C SER A 245 -8.92 -29.11 17.47
N VAL A 246 -10.16 -28.65 17.66
CA VAL A 246 -10.61 -27.31 17.21
C VAL A 246 -9.75 -26.20 17.82
N THR A 247 -9.50 -26.26 19.14
CA THR A 247 -8.73 -25.23 19.84
C THR A 247 -7.27 -25.21 19.40
N ALA A 248 -6.65 -26.38 19.20
CA ALA A 248 -5.27 -26.44 18.71
C ALA A 248 -5.15 -25.87 17.28
N GLN A 249 -6.13 -26.11 16.41
CA GLN A 249 -6.14 -25.55 15.06
C GLN A 249 -6.44 -24.06 15.03
N GLN A 250 -7.32 -23.55 15.91
CA GLN A 250 -7.55 -22.10 16.07
C GLN A 250 -6.27 -21.37 16.52
N ILE A 251 -5.50 -21.99 17.41
CA ILE A 251 -4.22 -21.44 17.88
C ILE A 251 -3.13 -21.56 16.81
N GLY A 252 -3.10 -22.70 16.11
CA GLY A 252 -2.03 -23.06 15.17
C GLY A 252 -2.16 -22.50 13.76
N SER A 253 -3.38 -22.34 13.24
CA SER A 253 -3.61 -21.89 11.86
C SER A 253 -3.09 -20.47 11.67
N GLY A 254 -2.18 -20.32 10.70
CA GLY A 254 -1.63 -19.05 10.26
C GLY A 254 -2.56 -18.25 9.34
N MET A 255 -3.47 -18.91 8.62
CA MET A 255 -4.40 -18.22 7.70
C MET A 255 -5.73 -17.86 8.35
N LYS A 256 -6.25 -18.74 9.21
CA LYS A 256 -7.60 -18.63 9.80
C LYS A 256 -7.58 -18.64 11.33
N GLY A 257 -6.42 -18.42 11.93
CA GLY A 257 -6.23 -18.46 13.38
C GLY A 257 -5.11 -17.54 13.89
N LEU A 258 -4.58 -17.86 15.07
CA LEU A 258 -3.55 -17.06 15.74
C LEU A 258 -2.12 -17.29 15.17
N GLY A 259 -1.91 -18.35 14.41
CA GLY A 259 -0.64 -18.62 13.72
C GLY A 259 0.54 -18.95 14.64
N ILE A 260 0.29 -19.52 15.82
CA ILE A 260 1.39 -19.97 16.69
C ILE A 260 2.04 -21.21 16.04
N LEU A 261 3.35 -21.15 15.81
CA LEU A 261 4.13 -22.19 15.09
C LEU A 261 3.67 -22.42 13.64
N SER A 262 3.16 -21.38 12.98
CA SER A 262 2.98 -21.36 11.53
C SER A 262 4.20 -20.72 10.85
N PHE A 263 4.67 -21.33 9.76
CA PHE A 263 5.84 -20.91 9.01
C PHE A 263 5.59 -20.98 7.51
N THR A 264 6.32 -20.17 6.75
CA THR A 264 6.33 -20.23 5.28
C THR A 264 7.75 -20.21 4.75
N VAL A 265 7.96 -20.85 3.60
CA VAL A 265 9.17 -20.71 2.78
C VAL A 265 8.89 -20.04 1.43
N ASP A 266 7.67 -19.53 1.27
CA ASP A 266 7.25 -18.82 0.08
C ASP A 266 7.43 -17.31 0.23
N TRP A 267 8.21 -16.72 -0.68
CA TRP A 267 8.43 -15.29 -0.71
C TRP A 267 7.14 -14.50 -0.97
N SER A 268 6.17 -15.08 -1.69
CA SER A 268 4.88 -14.44 -1.96
C SER A 268 4.14 -14.10 -0.65
N VAL A 269 4.11 -15.04 0.29
CA VAL A 269 3.47 -14.91 1.61
C VAL A 269 4.24 -13.95 2.51
N ILE A 270 5.58 -13.96 2.44
CA ILE A 270 6.44 -13.08 3.24
C ILE A 270 6.25 -11.61 2.84
N ALA A 271 6.11 -11.34 1.55
CA ALA A 271 6.10 -9.97 1.00
C ALA A 271 4.69 -9.39 0.74
N SER A 272 3.63 -10.21 0.72
CA SER A 272 2.32 -9.84 0.15
C SER A 272 1.71 -8.55 0.70
N PHE A 273 1.39 -8.53 2.01
CA PHE A 273 0.65 -7.42 2.61
C PHE A 273 1.52 -6.39 3.32
N MET A 274 2.68 -6.79 3.81
CA MET A 274 3.60 -5.95 4.59
C MET A 274 4.76 -5.39 3.74
N GLY A 275 4.80 -5.73 2.45
CA GLY A 275 5.94 -5.47 1.59
C GLY A 275 7.19 -6.24 2.01
N SER A 276 8.32 -5.94 1.39
CA SER A 276 9.57 -6.65 1.68
C SER A 276 10.12 -6.32 3.08
N PRO A 277 10.33 -7.34 3.94
CA PRO A 277 10.93 -7.13 5.25
C PRO A 277 12.40 -6.69 5.15
N LEU A 278 13.10 -7.00 4.04
CA LEU A 278 14.50 -6.63 3.84
C LEU A 278 14.68 -5.12 3.74
N VAL A 279 13.63 -4.38 3.33
CA VAL A 279 13.71 -2.92 3.19
C VAL A 279 13.43 -2.20 4.51
N THR A 280 12.78 -2.88 5.46
CA THR A 280 12.28 -2.27 6.69
C THR A 280 13.34 -2.26 7.81
N PRO A 281 13.61 -1.12 8.46
CA PRO A 281 14.53 -1.05 9.59
C PRO A 281 14.12 -1.95 10.76
N PHE A 282 15.08 -2.55 11.46
CA PHE A 282 14.80 -3.48 12.56
C PHE A 282 13.96 -2.88 13.69
N PHE A 283 14.19 -1.62 14.07
CA PHE A 283 13.37 -0.95 15.08
C PHE A 283 11.88 -0.88 14.68
N ALA A 284 11.58 -0.62 13.40
CA ALA A 284 10.20 -0.60 12.93
C ALA A 284 9.57 -2.00 12.98
N ILE A 285 10.33 -3.04 12.60
CA ILE A 285 9.90 -4.45 12.72
C ILE A 285 9.51 -4.79 14.16
N VAL A 286 10.34 -4.39 15.15
CA VAL A 286 10.07 -4.65 16.57
C VAL A 286 8.80 -3.95 17.05
N ASN A 287 8.54 -2.71 16.64
CA ASN A 287 7.32 -1.98 17.02
C ASN A 287 6.06 -2.66 16.45
N VAL A 288 6.10 -3.04 15.18
CA VAL A 288 5.00 -3.78 14.55
C VAL A 288 4.78 -5.12 15.25
N TYR A 289 5.85 -5.84 15.60
CA TYR A 289 5.76 -7.12 16.30
C TYR A 289 5.12 -6.96 17.69
N ILE A 290 5.52 -5.94 18.47
CA ILE A 290 4.93 -5.68 19.79
C ILE A 290 3.42 -5.39 19.67
N GLY A 291 3.02 -4.54 18.72
CA GLY A 291 1.61 -4.25 18.45
C GLY A 291 0.85 -5.51 18.04
N PHE A 292 1.41 -6.32 17.13
CA PHE A 292 0.86 -7.59 16.70
C PHE A 292 0.66 -8.57 17.86
N VAL A 293 1.67 -8.76 18.72
CA VAL A 293 1.59 -9.64 19.90
C VAL A 293 0.49 -9.17 20.86
N MET A 294 0.39 -7.86 21.10
CA MET A 294 -0.65 -7.32 21.99
C MET A 294 -2.06 -7.54 21.43
N VAL A 295 -2.27 -7.37 20.13
CA VAL A 295 -3.58 -7.60 19.52
C VAL A 295 -3.87 -9.10 19.43
N MET A 296 -3.03 -9.86 18.74
CA MET A 296 -3.31 -11.26 18.40
C MET A 296 -3.14 -12.23 19.57
N TYR A 297 -2.16 -12.02 20.44
CA TYR A 297 -1.84 -12.98 21.51
C TYR A 297 -2.32 -12.56 22.90
N VAL A 298 -2.76 -11.32 23.06
CA VAL A 298 -3.30 -10.82 24.34
C VAL A 298 -4.77 -10.43 24.21
N LEU A 299 -5.08 -9.42 23.40
CA LEU A 299 -6.43 -8.86 23.30
C LEU A 299 -7.45 -9.87 22.76
N ILE A 300 -7.13 -10.55 21.65
CA ILE A 300 -8.05 -11.50 21.00
C ILE A 300 -8.37 -12.70 21.90
N PRO A 301 -7.38 -13.39 22.51
CA PRO A 301 -7.66 -14.48 23.44
C PRO A 301 -8.52 -14.05 24.64
N ILE A 302 -8.25 -12.88 25.22
CA ILE A 302 -9.02 -12.33 26.35
C ILE A 302 -10.47 -12.06 25.93
N ALA A 303 -10.68 -11.46 24.76
CA ALA A 303 -12.01 -11.14 24.26
C ALA A 303 -12.82 -12.38 23.84
N TYR A 304 -12.18 -13.36 23.20
CA TYR A 304 -12.83 -14.55 22.67
C TYR A 304 -13.08 -15.61 23.74
N TRP A 305 -12.03 -16.07 24.45
CA TRP A 305 -12.18 -17.13 25.45
C TRP A 305 -12.53 -16.60 26.84
N GLY A 306 -11.99 -15.43 27.23
CA GLY A 306 -12.15 -14.86 28.58
C GLY A 306 -13.54 -14.25 28.81
N PHE A 307 -13.95 -13.30 27.97
CA PHE A 307 -15.19 -12.54 28.16
C PHE A 307 -16.32 -12.90 27.19
N ASP A 308 -16.06 -13.73 26.17
CA ASP A 308 -17.01 -14.08 25.11
C ASP A 308 -17.73 -12.84 24.51
N MET A 309 -16.92 -11.81 24.20
CA MET A 309 -17.43 -10.50 23.80
C MET A 309 -18.33 -10.58 22.56
N TYR A 310 -19.56 -10.09 22.67
CA TYR A 310 -20.57 -10.11 21.60
C TYR A 310 -20.97 -11.52 21.12
N GLY A 311 -20.86 -12.53 21.98
CA GLY A 311 -21.07 -13.92 21.57
C GLY A 311 -19.98 -14.40 20.63
N ALA A 312 -18.73 -14.07 20.95
CA ALA A 312 -17.53 -14.37 20.18
C ALA A 312 -17.48 -15.82 19.69
N LYS A 313 -17.81 -16.76 20.58
CA LYS A 313 -17.69 -18.21 20.33
C LYS A 313 -18.65 -18.73 19.25
N THR A 314 -19.68 -17.97 18.91
CA THR A 314 -20.65 -18.28 17.83
C THR A 314 -20.02 -18.12 16.45
N PHE A 315 -18.91 -17.38 16.35
CA PHE A 315 -18.25 -17.04 15.10
C PHE A 315 -16.82 -17.61 15.05
N PRO A 316 -16.24 -17.74 13.85
CA PRO A 316 -14.82 -18.07 13.70
C PRO A 316 -13.94 -17.01 14.39
N ILE A 317 -12.83 -17.44 15.00
CA ILE A 317 -11.92 -16.54 15.72
C ILE A 317 -11.30 -15.48 14.80
N PHE A 318 -10.99 -15.85 13.55
CA PHE A 318 -10.41 -15.00 12.53
C PHE A 318 -11.20 -15.14 11.22
N SER A 319 -11.93 -14.10 10.83
CA SER A 319 -12.67 -14.07 9.57
C SER A 319 -13.04 -12.63 9.19
N SER A 320 -13.00 -12.31 7.91
CA SER A 320 -13.54 -11.05 7.36
C SER A 320 -15.04 -11.13 7.06
N HIS A 321 -15.62 -12.34 6.98
CA HIS A 321 -17.02 -12.52 6.60
C HIS A 321 -17.99 -11.94 7.65
N LEU A 322 -19.18 -11.62 7.17
CA LEU A 322 -20.32 -11.19 7.96
C LEU A 322 -21.22 -12.38 8.30
N PHE A 323 -21.82 -12.37 9.49
CA PHE A 323 -22.60 -13.49 10.03
C PHE A 323 -23.98 -13.07 10.54
N ASP A 324 -24.92 -14.02 10.56
CA ASP A 324 -26.19 -13.91 11.27
C ASP A 324 -26.04 -14.30 12.76
N HIS A 325 -27.09 -14.13 13.55
CA HIS A 325 -27.08 -14.48 14.98
C HIS A 325 -26.82 -15.97 15.29
N ARG A 326 -26.92 -16.86 14.28
CA ARG A 326 -26.70 -18.31 14.40
C ARG A 326 -25.29 -18.71 13.98
N GLY A 327 -24.44 -17.76 13.60
CA GLY A 327 -23.09 -18.03 13.11
C GLY A 327 -23.03 -18.45 11.64
N GLN A 328 -24.12 -18.33 10.87
CA GLN A 328 -24.13 -18.60 9.43
C GLN A 328 -23.68 -17.38 8.65
N THR A 329 -23.09 -17.57 7.47
CA THR A 329 -22.71 -16.45 6.59
C THR A 329 -23.93 -15.60 6.23
N TYR A 330 -23.82 -14.29 6.43
CA TYR A 330 -24.92 -13.37 6.23
C TYR A 330 -25.20 -13.19 4.72
N ASN A 331 -26.42 -13.48 4.28
CA ASN A 331 -26.85 -13.24 2.91
C ASN A 331 -27.09 -11.75 2.66
N VAL A 332 -26.06 -11.05 2.18
CA VAL A 332 -26.14 -9.61 1.86
C VAL A 332 -27.02 -9.36 0.64
N SER A 333 -26.98 -10.22 -0.38
CA SER A 333 -27.77 -10.05 -1.61
C SER A 333 -29.28 -10.07 -1.35
N ALA A 334 -29.73 -10.72 -0.28
CA ALA A 334 -31.15 -10.74 0.12
C ALA A 334 -31.64 -9.42 0.74
N ILE A 335 -30.75 -8.58 1.26
CA ILE A 335 -31.09 -7.30 1.92
C ILE A 335 -30.80 -6.07 1.05
N VAL A 336 -30.40 -6.28 -0.21
CA VAL A 336 -30.10 -5.23 -1.17
C VAL A 336 -31.16 -5.26 -2.26
N ASN A 337 -31.92 -4.18 -2.40
CA ASN A 337 -32.92 -4.07 -3.46
C ASN A 337 -32.28 -3.79 -4.83
N ASP A 338 -33.10 -3.70 -5.87
CA ASP A 338 -32.63 -3.44 -7.24
C ASP A 338 -32.00 -2.05 -7.44
N ASP A 339 -32.29 -1.10 -6.55
CA ASP A 339 -31.75 0.25 -6.56
C ASP A 339 -30.44 0.40 -5.74
N PHE A 340 -29.82 -0.73 -5.33
CA PHE A 340 -28.67 -0.78 -4.42
C PHE A 340 -28.94 -0.08 -3.07
N GLU A 341 -30.14 -0.22 -2.54
CA GLU A 341 -30.52 0.28 -1.22
C GLU A 341 -30.86 -0.86 -0.28
N ILE A 342 -30.81 -0.58 1.02
CA ILE A 342 -31.17 -1.55 2.05
C ILE A 342 -32.69 -1.85 2.06
N ASP A 343 -33.04 -3.11 1.86
CA ASP A 343 -34.40 -3.60 2.13
C ASP A 343 -34.58 -3.84 3.62
N MET A 344 -35.22 -2.87 4.27
CA MET A 344 -35.46 -2.92 5.72
C MET A 344 -36.35 -4.10 6.13
N LYS A 345 -37.29 -4.55 5.28
CA LYS A 345 -38.17 -5.67 5.63
C LYS A 345 -37.40 -6.99 5.66
N GLN A 346 -36.50 -7.20 4.69
CA GLN A 346 -35.65 -8.39 4.68
C GLN A 346 -34.59 -8.33 5.79
N TYR A 347 -34.03 -7.14 6.03
CA TYR A 347 -33.08 -6.92 7.13
C TYR A 347 -33.70 -7.25 8.49
N GLU A 348 -34.93 -6.81 8.76
CA GLU A 348 -35.64 -7.12 10.01
C GLU A 348 -35.95 -8.62 10.16
N LYS A 349 -36.18 -9.34 9.06
CA LYS A 349 -36.41 -10.80 9.06
C LYS A 349 -35.13 -11.59 9.32
N GLN A 350 -34.03 -11.21 8.68
CA GLN A 350 -32.75 -11.92 8.81
C GLN A 350 -32.03 -11.58 10.13
N GLY A 351 -32.26 -10.38 10.65
CA GLY A 351 -31.70 -9.90 11.90
C GLY A 351 -30.43 -9.07 11.72
N ARG A 352 -29.77 -8.77 12.83
CA ARG A 352 -28.58 -7.91 12.84
C ARG A 352 -27.38 -8.61 12.23
N ILE A 353 -26.48 -7.82 11.67
CA ILE A 353 -25.18 -8.31 11.19
C ILE A 353 -24.23 -8.45 12.37
N HIS A 354 -23.59 -9.61 12.43
CA HIS A 354 -22.50 -9.91 13.35
C HIS A 354 -21.19 -10.07 12.58
N MET A 355 -20.08 -9.78 13.26
CA MET A 355 -18.72 -9.89 12.76
C MET A 355 -17.92 -10.78 13.72
N SER A 356 -16.84 -11.38 13.22
CA SER A 356 -15.87 -12.05 14.09
C SER A 356 -15.31 -11.09 15.15
N THR A 357 -14.97 -11.61 16.33
CA THR A 357 -14.39 -10.80 17.41
C THR A 357 -13.11 -10.12 16.97
N PHE A 358 -12.32 -10.79 16.13
CA PHE A 358 -11.15 -10.22 15.49
C PHE A 358 -11.51 -9.00 14.65
N PHE A 359 -12.43 -9.12 13.70
CA PHE A 359 -12.79 -8.03 12.81
C PHE A 359 -13.43 -6.84 13.54
N ALA A 360 -14.26 -7.11 14.55
CA ALA A 360 -14.84 -6.07 15.40
C ALA A 360 -13.77 -5.29 16.19
N LEU A 361 -12.80 -5.99 16.80
CA LEU A 361 -11.74 -5.34 17.57
C LEU A 361 -10.74 -4.60 16.70
N THR A 362 -10.41 -5.09 15.50
CA THR A 362 -9.54 -4.35 14.58
C THR A 362 -10.17 -3.05 14.10
N TYR A 363 -11.49 -2.99 13.88
CA TYR A 363 -12.19 -1.71 13.66
C TYR A 363 -12.07 -0.77 14.86
N GLY A 364 -12.30 -1.27 16.08
CA GLY A 364 -12.13 -0.49 17.31
C GLY A 364 -10.70 0.07 17.44
N ILE A 365 -9.69 -0.77 17.25
CA ILE A 365 -8.29 -0.36 17.23
C ILE A 365 -8.02 0.66 16.12
N GLY A 366 -8.63 0.50 14.95
CA GLY A 366 -8.59 1.49 13.87
C GLY A 366 -9.13 2.86 14.29
N PHE A 367 -10.25 2.91 15.03
CA PHE A 367 -10.78 4.15 15.61
C PHE A 367 -9.78 4.81 16.56
N ALA A 368 -9.15 4.01 17.42
CA ALA A 368 -8.10 4.49 18.31
C ALA A 368 -6.87 4.99 17.55
N ALA A 369 -6.41 4.26 16.52
CA ALA A 369 -5.23 4.58 15.74
C ALA A 369 -5.37 5.91 15.00
N VAL A 370 -6.53 6.17 14.38
CA VAL A 370 -6.79 7.42 13.65
C VAL A 370 -6.72 8.63 14.58
N ILE A 371 -7.45 8.60 15.71
CA ILE A 371 -7.43 9.73 16.66
C ILE A 371 -6.09 9.84 17.38
N SER A 372 -5.48 8.71 17.72
CA SER A 372 -4.13 8.66 18.31
C SER A 372 -3.11 9.33 17.40
N THR A 373 -3.18 9.10 16.08
CA THR A 373 -2.28 9.74 15.12
C THR A 373 -2.41 11.26 15.17
N ILE A 374 -3.64 11.78 15.15
CA ILE A 374 -3.90 13.22 15.22
C ILE A 374 -3.38 13.79 16.55
N THR A 375 -3.73 13.19 17.68
CA THR A 375 -3.33 13.68 19.00
C THR A 375 -1.82 13.58 19.23
N HIS A 376 -1.19 12.48 18.80
CA HIS A 376 0.26 12.29 18.90
C HIS A 376 1.01 13.34 18.09
N VAL A 377 0.62 13.56 16.83
CA VAL A 377 1.22 14.59 15.98
C VAL A 377 1.09 15.97 16.63
N VAL A 378 -0.09 16.33 17.16
CA VAL A 378 -0.31 17.64 17.79
C VAL A 378 0.56 17.82 19.04
N LEU A 379 0.69 16.79 19.89
CA LEU A 379 1.43 16.89 21.16
C LEU A 379 2.95 16.82 20.99
N PHE A 380 3.44 15.85 20.22
CA PHE A 380 4.88 15.59 20.09
C PHE A 380 5.52 16.42 18.99
N ASN A 381 4.87 16.52 17.83
CA ASN A 381 5.45 17.17 16.65
C ASN A 381 4.82 18.55 16.36
N GLY A 382 3.72 18.93 17.01
CA GLY A 382 2.95 20.12 16.63
C GLY A 382 3.74 21.43 16.70
N ARG A 383 4.58 21.60 17.73
CA ARG A 383 5.47 22.78 17.84
C ARG A 383 6.50 22.81 16.73
N GLU A 384 7.10 21.66 16.45
CA GLU A 384 8.08 21.53 15.38
C GLU A 384 7.43 21.78 14.02
N ILE A 385 6.28 21.16 13.73
CA ILE A 385 5.50 21.38 12.51
C ILE A 385 5.15 22.85 12.33
N VAL A 386 4.67 23.56 13.37
CA VAL A 386 4.35 24.99 13.27
C VAL A 386 5.60 25.83 13.05
N ASN A 387 6.71 25.50 13.70
CA ASN A 387 7.98 26.19 13.50
C ASN A 387 8.53 25.94 12.09
N GLN A 388 8.50 24.71 11.61
CA GLN A 388 8.90 24.32 10.25
C GLN A 388 7.98 24.96 9.21
N PHE A 389 6.68 25.07 9.46
CA PHE A 389 5.73 25.76 8.57
C PHE A 389 5.99 27.28 8.49
N ARG A 390 6.27 27.92 9.63
CA ARG A 390 6.67 29.34 9.68
C ARG A 390 8.03 29.56 9.01
N ALA A 391 8.98 28.66 9.25
CA ALA A 391 10.31 28.68 8.64
C ALA A 391 10.25 28.40 7.13
N SER A 392 9.36 27.53 6.67
CA SER A 392 9.10 27.31 5.24
C SER A 392 8.64 28.59 4.55
N THR A 393 7.79 29.37 5.20
CA THR A 393 7.24 30.61 4.63
C THR A 393 8.22 31.80 4.69
N LYS A 394 9.12 31.84 5.70
CA LYS A 394 10.00 33.00 5.98
C LYS A 394 11.51 32.71 5.91
N GLY A 395 11.91 31.46 5.72
CA GLY A 395 13.26 30.98 5.90
C GLY A 395 14.17 31.21 4.69
N LYS A 396 15.46 30.96 4.90
CA LYS A 396 16.48 31.01 3.84
C LYS A 396 16.16 29.97 2.75
N ILE A 397 16.41 30.36 1.50
CA ILE A 397 16.23 29.50 0.33
C ILE A 397 17.32 28.42 0.34
N ASP A 398 16.90 27.15 0.26
CA ASP A 398 17.79 25.99 0.22
C ASP A 398 18.67 25.96 -1.04
N ILE A 399 19.85 25.35 -0.95
CA ILE A 399 20.74 25.20 -2.11
C ILE A 399 20.07 24.42 -3.24
N HIS A 400 19.31 23.36 -2.94
CA HIS A 400 18.64 22.59 -3.98
C HIS A 400 17.55 23.42 -4.67
N THR A 401 16.87 24.30 -3.94
CA THR A 401 15.94 25.25 -4.54
C THR A 401 16.66 26.27 -5.42
N LYS A 402 17.83 26.78 -5.01
CA LYS A 402 18.65 27.68 -5.85
C LYS A 402 19.06 26.99 -7.16
N LEU A 403 19.49 25.73 -7.11
CA LEU A 403 19.83 24.94 -8.30
C LEU A 403 18.62 24.73 -9.20
N MET A 404 17.46 24.44 -8.62
CA MET A 404 16.22 24.18 -9.35
C MET A 404 15.65 25.40 -10.07
N ARG A 405 16.02 26.63 -9.65
CA ARG A 405 15.62 27.88 -10.36
C ARG A 405 16.14 27.99 -11.79
N LYS A 406 17.16 27.22 -12.16
CA LYS A 406 17.67 27.16 -13.55
C LYS A 406 16.68 26.47 -14.50
N TYR A 407 15.77 25.66 -13.97
CA TYR A 407 14.76 24.97 -14.77
C TYR A 407 13.46 25.77 -14.82
N GLU A 408 12.79 25.73 -15.96
CA GLU A 408 11.48 26.36 -16.10
C GLU A 408 10.44 25.67 -15.22
N ASP A 409 9.72 26.47 -14.43
CA ASP A 409 8.70 25.96 -13.55
C ASP A 409 7.41 25.60 -14.29
N ILE A 410 6.52 24.87 -13.61
CA ILE A 410 5.22 24.46 -14.14
C ILE A 410 4.25 25.66 -14.06
N PRO A 411 3.58 26.03 -15.15
CA PRO A 411 2.52 27.04 -15.10
C PRO A 411 1.36 26.60 -14.19
N ASN A 412 0.92 27.47 -13.28
CA ASN A 412 -0.18 27.17 -12.35
C ASN A 412 -1.48 26.75 -13.05
N TRP A 413 -1.72 27.22 -14.29
CA TRP A 413 -2.92 26.88 -15.05
C TRP A 413 -3.01 25.38 -15.41
N TRP A 414 -1.90 24.65 -15.47
CA TRP A 414 -1.91 23.19 -15.69
C TRP A 414 -2.66 22.49 -14.56
N PHE A 415 -2.40 22.92 -13.32
CA PHE A 415 -3.04 22.38 -12.13
C PHE A 415 -4.52 22.77 -12.04
N TYR A 416 -4.87 24.03 -12.36
CA TYR A 416 -6.27 24.45 -12.41
C TYR A 416 -7.07 23.72 -13.49
N LEU A 417 -6.47 23.51 -14.67
CA LEU A 417 -7.10 22.75 -15.75
C LEU A 417 -7.32 21.30 -15.33
N LEU A 418 -6.37 20.69 -14.62
CA LEU A 418 -6.46 19.31 -14.16
C LEU A 418 -7.52 19.13 -13.06
N VAL A 419 -7.61 20.04 -12.09
CA VAL A 419 -8.74 20.04 -11.12
C VAL A 419 -10.06 20.21 -11.86
N GLY A 420 -10.15 21.22 -12.73
CA GLY A 420 -11.38 21.55 -13.46
C GLY A 420 -11.88 20.38 -14.30
N SER A 421 -11.00 19.79 -15.12
CA SER A 421 -11.36 18.65 -15.97
C SER A 421 -11.74 17.41 -15.16
N SER A 422 -11.01 17.10 -14.08
CA SER A 422 -11.28 15.94 -13.23
C SER A 422 -12.61 16.08 -12.48
N VAL A 423 -12.92 17.27 -11.95
CA VAL A 423 -14.20 17.55 -11.27
C VAL A 423 -15.35 17.51 -12.27
N ILE A 424 -15.21 18.10 -13.46
CA ILE A 424 -16.25 18.05 -14.50
C ILE A 424 -16.53 16.61 -14.91
N LEU A 425 -15.50 15.82 -15.18
CA LEU A 425 -15.66 14.41 -15.58
C LEU A 425 -16.28 13.57 -14.46
N SER A 426 -15.92 13.84 -13.21
CA SER A 426 -16.52 13.20 -12.03
C SER A 426 -17.98 13.62 -11.81
N LEU A 427 -18.34 14.88 -12.11
CA LEU A 427 -19.72 15.36 -12.06
C LEU A 427 -20.56 14.72 -13.17
N VAL A 428 -20.02 14.60 -14.39
CA VAL A 428 -20.68 13.86 -15.49
C VAL A 428 -20.97 12.43 -15.06
N LEU A 429 -20.01 11.76 -14.42
CA LEU A 429 -20.20 10.43 -13.87
C LEU A 429 -21.34 10.38 -12.83
N CYS A 430 -21.38 11.34 -11.89
CA CYS A 430 -22.41 11.39 -10.85
C CYS A 430 -23.81 11.75 -11.39
N LEU A 431 -23.90 12.56 -12.45
CA LEU A 431 -25.16 13.04 -13.01
C LEU A 431 -25.77 12.07 -14.03
N PHE A 432 -24.96 11.56 -14.96
CA PHE A 432 -25.43 10.73 -16.06
C PHE A 432 -25.38 9.23 -15.76
N MET A 433 -24.58 8.80 -14.78
CA MET A 433 -24.41 7.38 -14.42
C MET A 433 -24.82 7.13 -12.96
N LYS A 434 -25.85 7.86 -12.51
CA LYS A 434 -26.38 7.82 -11.14
C LYS A 434 -26.81 6.41 -10.72
N ASP A 435 -27.40 5.65 -11.63
CA ASP A 435 -27.90 4.30 -11.37
C ASP A 435 -26.78 3.28 -11.13
N GLN A 436 -25.54 3.59 -11.54
CA GLN A 436 -24.38 2.71 -11.37
C GLN A 436 -23.56 3.05 -10.12
N ILE A 437 -23.48 4.32 -9.73
CA ILE A 437 -22.53 4.80 -8.70
C ILE A 437 -23.23 5.36 -7.46
N GLN A 438 -24.52 5.70 -7.55
CA GLN A 438 -25.37 6.24 -6.48
C GLN A 438 -24.87 7.53 -5.79
N MET A 439 -23.73 8.08 -6.21
CA MET A 439 -23.10 9.22 -5.55
C MET A 439 -23.78 10.53 -5.96
N PRO A 440 -24.28 11.35 -5.01
CA PRO A 440 -24.83 12.65 -5.32
C PRO A 440 -23.73 13.68 -5.62
N TRP A 441 -24.03 14.66 -6.47
CA TRP A 441 -23.07 15.71 -6.87
C TRP A 441 -22.50 16.50 -5.68
N TRP A 442 -23.32 16.77 -4.65
CA TRP A 442 -22.87 17.47 -3.45
C TRP A 442 -21.89 16.61 -2.62
N GLY A 443 -22.06 15.29 -2.64
CA GLY A 443 -21.17 14.34 -1.97
C GLY A 443 -19.77 14.37 -2.58
N LEU A 444 -19.69 14.51 -3.91
CA LEU A 444 -18.40 14.65 -4.61
C LEU A 444 -17.69 15.95 -4.19
N LEU A 445 -18.40 17.07 -4.17
CA LEU A 445 -17.82 18.35 -3.75
C LEU A 445 -17.36 18.32 -2.29
N LEU A 446 -18.13 17.68 -1.40
CA LEU A 446 -17.74 17.49 -0.01
C LEU A 446 -16.50 16.60 0.11
N ALA A 447 -16.39 15.52 -0.67
CA ALA A 447 -15.20 14.68 -0.72
C ALA A 447 -13.97 15.46 -1.19
N CYS A 448 -14.09 16.27 -2.25
CA CYS A 448 -13.02 17.14 -2.74
C CYS A 448 -12.58 18.18 -1.68
N LEU A 449 -13.53 18.79 -0.98
CA LEU A 449 -13.25 19.75 0.09
C LEU A 449 -12.51 19.08 1.27
N LEU A 450 -12.95 17.89 1.66
CA LEU A 450 -12.31 17.11 2.71
C LEU A 450 -10.89 16.69 2.27
N ALA A 451 -10.73 16.11 1.09
CA ALA A 451 -9.43 15.69 0.57
C ALA A 451 -8.45 16.87 0.48
N SER A 452 -8.86 17.99 -0.12
CA SER A 452 -8.00 19.17 -0.31
C SER A 452 -7.60 19.83 1.02
N SER A 453 -8.53 19.96 1.98
CA SER A 453 -8.25 20.54 3.30
C SER A 453 -7.28 19.70 4.13
N PHE A 454 -7.41 18.36 4.08
CA PHE A 454 -6.53 17.46 4.82
C PHE A 454 -5.20 17.16 4.09
N THR A 455 -5.09 17.42 2.78
CA THR A 455 -3.86 17.15 2.02
C THR A 455 -2.67 17.92 2.58
N LEU A 456 -2.80 19.23 2.88
CA LEU A 456 -1.66 20.02 3.37
C LEU A 456 -1.16 19.54 4.74
N PRO A 457 -2.01 19.42 5.80
CA PRO A 457 -1.57 18.90 7.09
C PRO A 457 -0.91 17.53 6.99
N ILE A 458 -1.53 16.61 6.25
CA ILE A 458 -1.02 15.24 6.09
C ILE A 458 0.30 15.24 5.33
N SER A 459 0.44 16.04 4.27
CA SER A 459 1.69 16.16 3.53
C SER A 459 2.84 16.67 4.42
N VAL A 460 2.57 17.63 5.31
CA VAL A 460 3.59 18.14 6.25
C VAL A 460 4.00 17.06 7.27
N ILE A 461 3.03 16.29 7.78
CA ILE A 461 3.31 15.16 8.69
C ILE A 461 4.15 14.11 7.96
N THR A 462 3.74 13.69 6.76
CA THR A 462 4.47 12.70 5.96
C THR A 462 5.87 13.18 5.60
N ALA A 463 6.03 14.45 5.19
CA ALA A 463 7.32 15.02 4.80
C ALA A 463 8.34 15.11 5.94
N THR A 464 7.88 15.14 7.19
CA THR A 464 8.75 15.28 8.37
C THR A 464 8.93 13.96 9.13
N THR A 465 7.89 13.13 9.21
CA THR A 465 7.85 11.92 10.03
C THR A 465 7.80 10.61 9.24
N ASN A 466 7.59 10.68 7.91
CA ASN A 466 7.32 9.52 7.05
C ASN A 466 6.07 8.71 7.45
N GLN A 467 5.19 9.26 8.30
CA GLN A 467 3.89 8.68 8.66
C GLN A 467 2.78 9.38 7.88
N THR A 468 1.87 8.61 7.30
CA THR A 468 0.75 9.14 6.51
C THR A 468 -0.57 8.74 7.16
N PRO A 469 -1.20 9.64 7.93
CA PRO A 469 -2.52 9.41 8.50
C PRO A 469 -3.54 9.03 7.41
N GLY A 470 -4.25 7.92 7.60
CA GLY A 470 -5.32 7.48 6.70
C GLY A 470 -6.66 8.14 6.99
N LEU A 471 -7.41 8.49 5.93
CA LEU A 471 -8.76 9.07 6.05
C LEU A 471 -9.90 8.06 5.81
N ASN A 472 -9.58 6.81 5.44
CA ASN A 472 -10.55 5.77 5.06
C ASN A 472 -11.74 5.68 6.02
N ILE A 473 -11.45 5.38 7.29
CA ILE A 473 -12.49 5.14 8.30
C ILE A 473 -13.34 6.40 8.55
N ILE A 474 -12.71 7.59 8.63
CA ILE A 474 -13.43 8.84 8.86
C ILE A 474 -14.37 9.15 7.68
N THR A 475 -13.90 8.97 6.45
CA THR A 475 -14.72 9.23 5.26
C THR A 475 -15.92 8.29 5.18
N GLU A 476 -15.73 7.01 5.51
CA GLU A 476 -16.81 6.02 5.55
C GLU A 476 -17.82 6.27 6.67
N TYR A 477 -17.32 6.62 7.85
CA TYR A 477 -18.15 6.97 9.00
C TYR A 477 -19.00 8.21 8.70
N LEU A 478 -18.39 9.26 8.14
CA LEU A 478 -19.07 10.53 7.83
C LEU A 478 -20.18 10.31 6.79
N MET A 479 -19.87 9.70 5.66
CA MET A 479 -20.86 9.49 4.60
C MET A 479 -21.93 8.47 5.02
N GLY A 480 -21.55 7.43 5.77
CA GLY A 480 -22.50 6.46 6.32
C GLY A 480 -23.50 7.08 7.31
N VAL A 481 -23.15 8.17 7.99
CA VAL A 481 -24.08 8.93 8.85
C VAL A 481 -24.95 9.89 8.04
N ILE A 482 -24.37 10.60 7.06
CA ILE A 482 -25.08 11.62 6.27
C ILE A 482 -26.05 10.97 5.27
N TYR A 483 -25.60 9.90 4.60
CA TYR A 483 -26.32 9.23 3.52
C TYR A 483 -26.33 7.70 3.72
N PRO A 484 -27.00 7.20 4.78
CA PRO A 484 -27.07 5.78 5.08
C PRO A 484 -27.92 5.02 4.05
N GLY A 485 -27.70 3.70 3.94
CA GLY A 485 -28.52 2.84 3.10
C GLY A 485 -27.96 2.60 1.71
N ARG A 486 -26.85 3.25 1.33
CA ARG A 486 -26.28 3.20 -0.02
C ARG A 486 -24.81 2.78 0.00
N PRO A 487 -24.48 1.51 -0.30
CA PRO A 487 -23.12 0.97 -0.21
C PRO A 487 -22.19 1.63 -1.23
N ILE A 488 -22.61 1.74 -2.50
CA ILE A 488 -21.74 2.23 -3.58
C ILE A 488 -21.44 3.73 -3.41
N ALA A 489 -22.44 4.52 -2.98
CA ALA A 489 -22.23 5.94 -2.69
C ALA A 489 -21.19 6.16 -1.60
N ASN A 490 -21.20 5.34 -0.54
CA ASN A 490 -20.24 5.45 0.56
C ASN A 490 -18.80 5.11 0.11
N VAL A 491 -18.59 3.95 -0.52
CA VAL A 491 -17.24 3.58 -0.97
C VAL A 491 -16.69 4.50 -2.05
N THR A 492 -17.56 5.08 -2.88
CA THR A 492 -17.16 6.10 -3.86
C THR A 492 -16.73 7.39 -3.15
N PHE A 493 -17.48 7.84 -2.13
CA PHE A 493 -17.09 8.99 -1.29
C PHE A 493 -15.76 8.75 -0.59
N LYS A 494 -15.55 7.58 0.03
CA LYS A 494 -14.26 7.17 0.60
C LYS A 494 -13.16 7.31 -0.44
N THR A 495 -13.36 6.75 -1.63
CA THR A 495 -12.32 6.71 -2.66
C THR A 495 -11.93 8.11 -3.12
N TYR A 496 -12.89 9.01 -3.41
CA TYR A 496 -12.56 10.40 -3.72
C TYR A 496 -11.94 11.17 -2.54
N GLY A 497 -12.42 10.94 -1.31
CA GLY A 497 -11.95 11.65 -0.12
C GLY A 497 -10.54 11.24 0.30
N TYR A 498 -10.24 9.94 0.26
CA TYR A 498 -8.97 9.37 0.69
C TYR A 498 -7.94 9.25 -0.44
N ILE A 499 -8.30 8.64 -1.58
CA ILE A 499 -7.32 8.36 -2.64
C ILE A 499 -6.84 9.64 -3.29
N SER A 500 -7.71 10.61 -3.54
CA SER A 500 -7.24 11.88 -4.12
C SER A 500 -6.28 12.62 -3.18
N MET A 501 -6.44 12.50 -1.87
CA MET A 501 -5.44 13.00 -0.90
C MET A 501 -4.15 12.17 -0.93
N ALA A 502 -4.23 10.83 -0.89
CA ALA A 502 -3.06 9.95 -0.92
C ALA A 502 -2.23 10.10 -2.20
N GLN A 503 -2.91 10.28 -3.34
CA GLN A 503 -2.29 10.57 -4.64
C GLN A 503 -1.63 11.94 -4.66
N ALA A 504 -2.25 12.96 -4.05
CA ALA A 504 -1.63 14.28 -3.91
C ALA A 504 -0.34 14.25 -3.07
N VAL A 505 -0.33 13.51 -1.95
CA VAL A 505 0.85 13.33 -1.09
C VAL A 505 1.95 12.57 -1.84
N SER A 506 1.60 11.51 -2.56
CA SER A 506 2.55 10.70 -3.34
C SER A 506 3.17 11.50 -4.50
N PHE A 507 2.35 12.29 -5.19
CA PHE A 507 2.80 13.24 -6.21
C PHE A 507 3.81 14.24 -5.63
N LEU A 508 3.53 14.83 -4.45
CA LEU A 508 4.45 15.75 -3.78
C LEU A 508 5.77 15.09 -3.37
N ASN A 509 5.73 13.84 -2.91
CA ASN A 509 6.92 13.04 -2.59
C ASN A 509 7.81 12.87 -3.83
N ASP A 510 7.22 12.50 -4.97
CA ASP A 510 7.96 12.35 -6.22
C ASP A 510 8.52 13.69 -6.72
N PHE A 511 7.80 14.79 -6.53
CA PHE A 511 8.34 16.13 -6.80
C PHE A 511 9.55 16.46 -5.93
N LYS A 512 9.57 16.03 -4.66
CA LYS A 512 10.74 16.18 -3.79
C LYS A 512 11.91 15.30 -4.27
N LEU A 513 11.64 14.06 -4.67
CA LEU A 513 12.65 13.20 -5.30
C LEU A 513 13.24 13.87 -6.55
N GLY A 514 12.40 14.42 -7.43
CA GLY A 514 12.82 15.20 -8.60
C GLY A 514 13.63 16.45 -8.22
N HIS A 515 13.28 17.13 -7.13
CA HIS A 515 14.02 18.26 -6.58
C HIS A 515 15.42 17.85 -6.09
N TYR A 516 15.54 16.70 -5.44
CA TYR A 516 16.83 16.16 -5.00
C TYR A 516 17.69 15.59 -6.13
N MET A 517 17.08 15.12 -7.21
CA MET A 517 17.77 14.57 -8.38
C MET A 517 17.95 15.58 -9.52
N LYS A 518 17.46 16.81 -9.34
CA LYS A 518 17.60 17.95 -10.25
C LYS A 518 16.97 17.67 -11.62
N ILE A 519 15.77 17.11 -11.57
CA ILE A 519 14.96 16.80 -12.75
C ILE A 519 14.08 18.01 -13.08
N PRO A 520 13.99 18.44 -14.35
CA PRO A 520 13.11 19.54 -14.75
C PRO A 520 11.66 19.32 -14.27
N PRO A 521 11.03 20.29 -13.58
CA PRO A 521 9.68 20.13 -13.01
C PRO A 521 8.60 19.77 -14.03
N ARG A 522 8.66 20.36 -15.24
CA ARG A 522 7.71 20.05 -16.32
C ARG A 522 7.79 18.60 -16.78
N SER A 523 9.00 18.04 -16.84
CA SER A 523 9.19 16.62 -17.17
C SER A 523 8.60 15.72 -16.10
N MET A 524 8.81 16.04 -14.82
CA MET A 524 8.21 15.30 -13.69
C MET A 524 6.69 15.28 -13.78
N PHE A 525 6.06 16.44 -14.01
CA PHE A 525 4.60 16.55 -14.14
C PHE A 525 4.06 15.66 -15.27
N LEU A 526 4.62 15.78 -16.47
CA LEU A 526 4.14 15.06 -17.65
C LEU A 526 4.30 13.55 -17.49
N VAL A 527 5.43 13.10 -16.97
CA VAL A 527 5.69 11.66 -16.75
C VAL A 527 4.72 11.08 -15.73
N GLN A 528 4.49 11.75 -14.60
CA GLN A 528 3.53 11.28 -13.60
C GLN A 528 2.09 11.28 -14.13
N PHE A 529 1.68 12.35 -14.81
CA PHE A 529 0.34 12.47 -15.37
C PHE A 529 0.06 11.41 -16.44
N ILE A 530 0.95 11.26 -17.43
CA ILE A 530 0.82 10.28 -18.50
C ILE A 530 0.91 8.86 -17.93
N GLY A 531 1.87 8.62 -17.03
CA GLY A 531 2.03 7.34 -16.35
C GLY A 531 0.76 6.94 -15.60
N THR A 532 0.12 7.87 -14.89
CA THR A 532 -1.11 7.60 -14.12
C THR A 532 -2.31 7.31 -15.02
N ILE A 533 -2.43 7.99 -16.16
CA ILE A 533 -3.48 7.69 -17.15
C ILE A 533 -3.29 6.29 -17.74
N ILE A 534 -2.05 5.96 -18.12
CA ILE A 534 -1.71 4.62 -18.64
C ILE A 534 -1.98 3.57 -17.57
N ALA A 535 -1.47 3.76 -16.36
CA ALA A 535 -1.63 2.84 -15.24
C ALA A 535 -3.11 2.61 -14.91
N GLY A 536 -3.91 3.67 -14.75
CA GLY A 536 -5.34 3.56 -14.52
C GLY A 536 -6.08 2.80 -15.62
N THR A 537 -5.69 3.02 -16.89
CA THR A 537 -6.28 2.33 -18.04
C THR A 537 -5.92 0.85 -18.06
N ILE A 538 -4.67 0.49 -17.78
CA ILE A 538 -4.22 -0.91 -17.71
C ILE A 538 -4.86 -1.62 -16.52
N ASN A 539 -4.89 -0.98 -15.34
CA ASN A 539 -5.52 -1.53 -14.15
C ASN A 539 -6.99 -1.91 -14.42
N ILE A 540 -7.80 -1.00 -14.97
CA ILE A 540 -9.19 -1.35 -15.27
C ILE A 540 -9.33 -2.37 -16.41
N SER A 541 -8.45 -2.34 -17.41
CA SER A 541 -8.48 -3.32 -18.50
C SER A 541 -8.19 -4.75 -18.03
N VAL A 542 -7.19 -4.90 -17.14
CA VAL A 542 -6.81 -6.20 -16.57
C VAL A 542 -7.88 -6.71 -15.62
N ALA A 543 -8.39 -5.84 -14.73
CA ALA A 543 -9.53 -6.15 -13.88
C ALA A 543 -10.73 -6.62 -14.70
N TRP A 544 -11.07 -5.88 -15.77
CA TRP A 544 -12.17 -6.23 -16.64
C TRP A 544 -11.98 -7.59 -17.33
N TRP A 545 -10.76 -7.86 -17.80
CA TRP A 545 -10.39 -9.14 -18.40
C TRP A 545 -10.56 -10.28 -17.39
N LEU A 546 -10.00 -10.17 -16.19
CA LEU A 546 -10.11 -11.20 -15.15
C LEU A 546 -11.56 -11.44 -14.72
N LEU A 547 -12.33 -10.38 -14.47
CA LEU A 547 -13.76 -10.46 -14.10
C LEU A 547 -14.66 -11.06 -15.21
N THR A 548 -14.19 -11.13 -16.46
CA THR A 548 -14.96 -11.72 -17.57
C THR A 548 -14.50 -13.13 -17.94
N THR A 549 -13.26 -13.49 -17.61
CA THR A 549 -12.64 -14.75 -18.05
C THR A 549 -12.54 -15.80 -16.96
N VAL A 550 -12.40 -15.38 -15.69
CA VAL A 550 -12.32 -16.29 -14.54
C VAL A 550 -13.73 -16.50 -14.00
N GLU A 551 -14.26 -17.72 -14.16
CA GLU A 551 -15.56 -18.10 -13.63
C GLU A 551 -15.54 -18.11 -12.09
N ASN A 552 -16.58 -17.55 -11.47
CA ASN A 552 -16.74 -17.46 -10.00
C ASN A 552 -15.58 -16.78 -9.26
N ILE A 553 -14.85 -15.86 -9.91
CA ILE A 553 -13.80 -15.07 -9.27
C ILE A 553 -14.32 -14.39 -7.99
N CYS A 554 -13.51 -14.39 -6.93
CA CYS A 554 -13.85 -13.83 -5.61
C CYS A 554 -15.01 -14.54 -4.86
N GLN A 555 -15.48 -15.71 -5.32
CA GLN A 555 -16.56 -16.46 -4.67
C GLN A 555 -16.02 -17.73 -4.00
N ASP A 556 -15.53 -17.59 -2.77
CA ASP A 556 -14.84 -18.65 -2.02
C ASP A 556 -15.65 -19.97 -1.90
N GLN A 557 -16.99 -19.89 -1.94
CA GLN A 557 -17.87 -21.07 -1.84
C GLN A 557 -18.01 -21.86 -3.15
N LEU A 558 -17.85 -21.19 -4.30
CA LEU A 558 -17.99 -21.80 -5.63
C LEU A 558 -16.63 -22.11 -6.28
N LEU A 559 -15.56 -21.54 -5.72
CA LEU A 559 -14.21 -21.80 -6.15
C LEU A 559 -13.72 -23.16 -5.61
N PRO A 560 -12.86 -23.88 -6.35
CA PRO A 560 -12.11 -25.00 -5.80
C PRO A 560 -11.36 -24.60 -4.51
N PRO A 561 -11.20 -25.52 -3.53
CA PRO A 561 -10.58 -25.22 -2.23
C PRO A 561 -9.20 -24.55 -2.31
N ASP A 562 -8.42 -24.87 -3.35
CA ASP A 562 -7.06 -24.36 -3.57
C ASP A 562 -6.98 -23.31 -4.68
N SER A 563 -8.14 -22.75 -5.08
CA SER A 563 -8.16 -21.68 -6.07
C SER A 563 -7.48 -20.44 -5.49
N PRO A 564 -6.49 -19.87 -6.19
CA PRO A 564 -5.81 -18.68 -5.71
C PRO A 564 -6.66 -17.40 -5.91
N TRP A 565 -7.87 -17.48 -6.47
CA TRP A 565 -8.66 -16.31 -6.91
C TRP A 565 -9.68 -15.83 -5.87
N THR A 566 -9.25 -15.70 -4.61
CA THR A 566 -10.13 -15.38 -3.48
C THR A 566 -10.37 -13.87 -3.28
N CYS A 567 -9.59 -13.00 -3.94
CA CYS A 567 -9.73 -11.53 -3.90
C CYS A 567 -9.87 -10.96 -2.46
N PRO A 568 -8.90 -11.21 -1.58
CA PRO A 568 -9.06 -10.94 -0.15
C PRO A 568 -9.20 -9.43 0.13
N GLY A 569 -8.53 -8.57 -0.64
CA GLY A 569 -8.68 -7.12 -0.54
C GLY A 569 -10.09 -6.64 -0.92
N ASP A 570 -10.64 -7.15 -2.03
CA ASP A 570 -11.97 -6.78 -2.50
C ASP A 570 -13.09 -7.33 -1.61
N ARG A 571 -12.89 -8.50 -0.98
CA ARG A 571 -13.79 -9.03 0.05
C ARG A 571 -13.89 -8.08 1.24
N VAL A 572 -12.75 -7.63 1.80
CA VAL A 572 -12.76 -6.66 2.91
C VAL A 572 -13.37 -5.33 2.47
N PHE A 573 -13.12 -4.89 1.23
CA PHE A 573 -13.74 -3.69 0.67
C PHE A 573 -15.27 -3.83 0.51
N TYR A 574 -15.75 -5.01 0.10
CA TYR A 574 -17.16 -5.35 0.03
C TYR A 574 -17.81 -5.35 1.41
N ASP A 575 -17.23 -6.05 2.38
CA ASP A 575 -17.75 -6.12 3.74
C ASP A 575 -17.78 -4.72 4.39
N ALA A 576 -16.76 -3.89 4.13
CA ALA A 576 -16.76 -2.48 4.53
C ALA A 576 -17.92 -1.69 3.89
N SER A 577 -18.22 -1.90 2.59
CA SER A 577 -19.36 -1.26 1.92
C SER A 577 -20.71 -1.59 2.59
N VAL A 578 -20.85 -2.81 3.11
CA VAL A 578 -22.05 -3.28 3.79
C VAL A 578 -22.16 -2.67 5.18
N ILE A 579 -21.08 -2.72 5.96
CA ILE A 579 -21.01 -2.20 7.34
C ILE A 579 -21.25 -0.68 7.36
N TRP A 580 -20.47 0.04 6.55
CA TRP A 580 -20.44 1.50 6.58
C TRP A 580 -21.49 2.16 5.71
N GLY A 581 -21.81 1.58 4.55
CA GLY A 581 -22.71 2.16 3.57
C GLY A 581 -24.13 1.62 3.64
N LEU A 582 -24.31 0.31 3.43
CA LEU A 582 -25.64 -0.32 3.34
C LEU A 582 -26.39 -0.30 4.67
N VAL A 583 -25.83 -0.91 5.71
CA VAL A 583 -26.47 -0.96 7.04
C VAL A 583 -26.26 0.37 7.79
N GLY A 584 -25.03 0.89 7.69
CA GLY A 584 -24.62 2.20 8.16
C GLY A 584 -24.18 2.21 9.63
N PRO A 585 -23.37 3.22 10.04
CA PRO A 585 -22.79 3.29 11.38
C PRO A 585 -23.84 3.28 12.48
N LYS A 586 -25.00 3.91 12.26
CA LYS A 586 -26.10 3.98 13.23
C LYS A 586 -26.61 2.60 13.68
N ARG A 587 -26.60 1.61 12.78
CA ARG A 587 -27.11 0.24 13.02
C ARG A 587 -26.01 -0.78 13.35
N ILE A 588 -24.73 -0.40 13.27
CA ILE A 588 -23.61 -1.26 13.68
C ILE A 588 -22.97 -0.73 14.97
N PHE A 589 -22.50 0.52 14.95
CA PHE A 589 -21.78 1.20 16.04
C PHE A 589 -22.66 2.19 16.81
N GLY A 590 -23.87 2.49 16.34
CA GLY A 590 -24.78 3.44 16.98
C GLY A 590 -25.72 2.78 18.00
N SER A 591 -26.75 3.52 18.41
CA SER A 591 -27.76 3.07 19.37
C SER A 591 -28.59 1.88 18.91
N LEU A 592 -28.64 1.61 17.59
CA LEU A 592 -29.40 0.50 17.02
C LEU A 592 -28.54 -0.75 16.79
N GLY A 593 -27.22 -0.66 17.00
CA GLY A 593 -26.27 -1.72 16.69
C GLY A 593 -25.75 -2.50 17.90
N ALA A 594 -25.05 -3.60 17.61
CA ALA A 594 -24.46 -4.47 18.63
C ALA A 594 -23.08 -3.99 19.13
N TYR A 595 -22.41 -3.11 18.39
CA TYR A 595 -21.00 -2.77 18.60
C TYR A 595 -20.78 -1.32 19.08
N SER A 596 -21.75 -0.76 19.81
CA SER A 596 -21.71 0.64 20.24
C SER A 596 -20.54 0.98 21.17
N ALA A 597 -20.07 0.00 21.96
CA ALA A 597 -18.94 0.18 22.86
C ALA A 597 -17.60 0.37 22.13
N LEU A 598 -17.50 -0.01 20.84
CA LEU A 598 -16.27 0.23 20.07
C LEU A 598 -15.97 1.73 19.90
N ASN A 599 -16.97 2.62 19.97
CA ASN A 599 -16.73 4.06 19.90
C ASN A 599 -15.85 4.57 21.05
N TRP A 600 -15.77 3.88 22.19
CA TRP A 600 -14.86 4.25 23.29
C TRP A 600 -13.39 4.18 22.88
N PHE A 601 -13.05 3.41 21.84
CA PHE A 601 -11.69 3.39 21.30
C PHE A 601 -11.27 4.75 20.73
N PHE A 602 -12.19 5.60 20.27
CA PHE A 602 -11.86 6.98 19.92
C PHE A 602 -11.29 7.75 21.12
N MET A 603 -11.84 7.53 22.32
CA MET A 603 -11.34 8.15 23.55
C MET A 603 -10.02 7.53 23.98
N VAL A 604 -9.83 6.21 23.84
CA VAL A 604 -8.53 5.56 24.08
C VAL A 604 -7.46 6.14 23.14
N GLY A 605 -7.80 6.33 21.87
CA GLY A 605 -6.93 6.98 20.89
C GLY A 605 -6.58 8.42 21.26
N PHE A 606 -7.54 9.19 21.78
CA PHE A 606 -7.29 10.57 22.22
C PHE A 606 -6.43 10.64 23.49
N LEU A 607 -6.75 9.84 24.51
CA LEU A 607 -6.10 9.89 25.83
C LEU A 607 -4.73 9.20 25.83
N GLY A 608 -4.55 8.16 25.01
CA GLY A 608 -3.34 7.36 24.97
C GLY A 608 -2.06 8.19 24.75
N PRO A 609 -1.94 8.97 23.67
CA PRO A 609 -0.76 9.82 23.44
C PRO A 609 -0.58 10.89 24.51
N LEU A 610 -1.67 11.38 25.12
CA LEU A 610 -1.62 12.36 26.20
C LEU A 610 -0.98 11.76 27.46
N VAL A 611 -1.30 10.51 27.79
CA VAL A 611 -0.67 9.76 28.88
C VAL A 611 0.82 9.57 28.61
N VAL A 612 1.19 9.12 27.40
CA VAL A 612 2.61 8.96 27.02
C VAL A 612 3.36 10.29 27.10
N TYR A 613 2.73 11.39 26.67
CA TYR A 613 3.31 12.74 26.74
C TYR A 613 3.51 13.21 28.18
N MET A 614 2.55 12.95 29.07
CA MET A 614 2.70 13.27 30.50
C MET A 614 3.83 12.47 31.14
N PHE A 615 3.97 11.18 30.82
CA PHE A 615 5.09 10.36 31.30
C PHE A 615 6.44 10.85 30.78
N HIS A 616 6.52 11.25 29.51
CA HIS A 616 7.73 11.86 28.95
C HIS A 616 8.13 13.13 29.71
N LYS A 617 7.16 13.98 30.06
CA LYS A 617 7.41 15.21 30.82
C LYS A 617 7.76 14.95 32.29
N ALA A 618 7.18 13.91 32.90
CA ALA A 618 7.46 13.53 34.29
C ALA A 618 8.82 12.83 34.46
N PHE A 619 9.27 12.07 33.45
CA PHE A 619 10.53 11.31 33.47
C PHE A 619 11.48 11.73 32.33
N PRO A 620 11.99 12.98 32.32
CA PRO A 620 12.80 13.50 31.22
C PRO A 620 14.13 12.75 31.00
N ASN A 621 14.63 12.05 32.01
CA ASN A 621 15.86 11.26 31.93
C ASN A 621 15.70 9.96 31.12
N GLN A 622 14.47 9.48 30.92
CA GLN A 622 14.18 8.20 30.25
C GLN A 622 13.92 8.40 28.75
N LYS A 623 15.00 8.47 27.96
CA LYS A 623 14.94 8.73 26.51
C LYS A 623 14.13 7.70 25.71
N TRP A 624 13.95 6.48 26.21
CA TRP A 624 13.19 5.42 25.54
C TRP A 624 11.67 5.71 25.48
N ILE A 625 11.13 6.53 26.39
CA ILE A 625 9.70 6.88 26.40
C ILE A 625 9.34 7.71 25.14
N GLN A 626 10.30 8.50 24.61
CA GLN A 626 10.12 9.25 23.37
C GLN A 626 9.99 8.35 22.13
N LEU A 627 10.45 7.10 22.22
CA LEU A 627 10.39 6.14 21.12
C LEU A 627 9.07 5.37 21.07
N ILE A 628 8.20 5.51 22.08
CA ILE A 628 6.89 4.86 22.10
C ILE A 628 5.93 5.64 21.21
N ASN A 629 5.78 5.17 19.97
CA ASN A 629 4.82 5.72 19.02
C ASN A 629 3.51 4.94 19.11
N LEU A 630 2.60 5.40 19.98
CA LEU A 630 1.30 4.77 20.19
C LEU A 630 0.46 4.65 18.90
N PRO A 631 0.42 5.63 17.98
CA PRO A 631 -0.20 5.47 16.67
C PRO A 631 0.31 4.25 15.89
N VAL A 632 1.64 4.00 15.89
CA VAL A 632 2.23 2.85 15.19
C VAL A 632 1.87 1.53 15.86
N ILE A 633 1.85 1.51 17.20
CA ILE A 633 1.46 0.34 17.97
C ILE A 633 0.00 -0.02 17.72
N LEU A 634 -0.91 0.96 17.74
CA LEU A 634 -2.33 0.74 17.45
C LEU A 634 -2.56 0.45 15.96
N GLY A 635 -1.76 1.04 15.07
CA GLY A 635 -1.84 0.83 13.63
C GLY A 635 -1.20 -0.46 13.13
N SER A 636 -0.53 -1.25 13.97
CA SER A 636 0.27 -2.40 13.53
C SER A 636 -0.54 -3.47 12.80
N CYS A 637 -1.81 -3.64 13.16
CA CYS A 637 -2.72 -4.63 12.57
C CYS A 637 -3.72 -4.01 11.57
N ALA A 638 -3.46 -2.79 11.06
CA ALA A 638 -4.40 -2.09 10.18
C ALA A 638 -4.68 -2.81 8.85
N MET A 639 -3.74 -3.66 8.39
CA MET A 639 -3.88 -4.48 7.18
C MET A 639 -4.53 -5.85 7.45
N MET A 640 -4.91 -6.17 8.69
CA MET A 640 -5.54 -7.43 9.04
C MET A 640 -7.04 -7.24 9.37
N PRO A 641 -7.96 -7.88 8.63
CA PRO A 641 -7.78 -8.56 7.34
C PRO A 641 -7.58 -7.54 6.20
N PRO A 642 -7.04 -7.92 5.02
CA PRO A 642 -6.84 -9.28 4.50
C PRO A 642 -5.58 -10.01 4.98
N ALA A 643 -4.60 -9.32 5.53
CA ALA A 643 -3.36 -9.97 6.00
C ALA A 643 -3.65 -10.96 7.14
N THR A 644 -2.92 -12.07 7.15
CA THR A 644 -3.08 -13.15 8.14
C THR A 644 -1.92 -13.19 9.13
N THR A 645 -2.04 -14.00 10.19
CA THR A 645 -1.00 -14.12 11.21
C THR A 645 0.27 -14.74 10.66
N LEU A 646 0.15 -15.61 9.65
CA LEU A 646 1.27 -16.18 8.91
C LEU A 646 2.12 -15.10 8.23
N ASN A 647 1.49 -14.13 7.55
CA ASN A 647 2.22 -13.05 6.87
C ASN A 647 3.05 -12.26 7.89
N PHE A 648 2.46 -11.90 9.03
CA PHE A 648 3.13 -11.15 10.09
C PHE A 648 4.29 -11.93 10.73
N ASN A 649 4.06 -13.17 11.15
CA ASN A 649 5.09 -14.00 11.76
C ASN A 649 6.28 -14.23 10.82
N SER A 650 5.99 -14.52 9.55
CA SER A 650 7.01 -14.77 8.53
C SER A 650 7.79 -13.49 8.18
N TRP A 651 7.09 -12.36 8.05
CA TRP A 651 7.71 -11.05 7.80
C TRP A 651 8.65 -10.64 8.94
N VAL A 652 8.23 -10.81 10.20
CA VAL A 652 9.07 -10.51 11.38
C VAL A 652 10.27 -11.46 11.44
N PHE A 653 10.08 -12.74 11.17
CA PHE A 653 11.15 -13.73 11.20
C PHE A 653 12.25 -13.42 10.17
N VAL A 654 11.87 -13.26 8.89
CA VAL A 654 12.82 -12.93 7.81
C VAL A 654 13.44 -11.56 8.03
N GLY A 655 12.64 -10.57 8.45
CA GLY A 655 13.12 -9.24 8.78
C GLY A 655 14.15 -9.24 9.91
N THR A 656 13.99 -10.09 10.92
CA THR A 656 14.96 -10.25 12.01
C THR A 656 16.25 -10.90 11.51
N ILE A 657 16.17 -11.93 10.65
CA ILE A 657 17.36 -12.55 10.06
C ILE A 657 18.19 -11.52 9.30
N PHE A 658 17.60 -10.79 8.36
CA PHE A 658 18.36 -9.88 7.51
C PHE A 658 18.72 -8.56 8.21
N ASN A 659 17.79 -7.93 8.93
CA ASN A 659 18.01 -6.60 9.50
C ASN A 659 18.62 -6.61 10.90
N PHE A 660 18.61 -7.73 11.62
CA PHE A 660 19.34 -7.86 12.88
C PHE A 660 20.59 -8.73 12.73
N PHE A 661 20.46 -9.99 12.31
CA PHE A 661 21.61 -10.90 12.26
C PHE A 661 22.57 -10.56 11.12
N VAL A 662 22.10 -10.49 9.87
CA VAL A 662 22.98 -10.21 8.71
C VAL A 662 23.54 -8.79 8.79
N LEU A 663 22.74 -7.81 9.21
CA LEU A 663 23.23 -6.45 9.42
C LEU A 663 24.34 -6.38 10.50
N LYS A 664 24.19 -7.11 11.63
CA LYS A 664 25.16 -7.12 12.73
C LYS A 664 26.45 -7.87 12.38
N TYR A 665 26.35 -9.05 11.78
CA TYR A 665 27.50 -9.93 11.53
C TYR A 665 28.14 -9.75 10.13
N ARG A 666 27.38 -9.25 9.14
CA ARG A 666 27.81 -9.12 7.72
C ARG A 666 27.38 -7.78 7.09
N LYS A 667 27.57 -6.66 7.81
CA LYS A 667 27.16 -5.31 7.41
C LYS A 667 27.51 -4.92 5.95
N ARG A 668 28.74 -5.21 5.50
CA ARG A 668 29.20 -4.89 4.13
C ARG A 668 28.39 -5.62 3.05
N TRP A 669 28.01 -6.87 3.32
CA TRP A 669 27.17 -7.64 2.39
C TRP A 669 25.75 -7.08 2.36
N TRP A 670 25.19 -6.80 3.54
CA TRP A 670 23.85 -6.23 3.68
C TRP A 670 23.72 -4.91 2.90
N GLN A 671 24.63 -3.96 3.13
CA GLN A 671 24.61 -2.65 2.45
C GLN A 671 24.67 -2.75 0.93
N LYS A 672 25.34 -3.78 0.40
CA LYS A 672 25.57 -3.93 -1.04
C LYS A 672 24.49 -4.74 -1.76
N TYR A 673 23.99 -5.80 -1.13
CA TYR A 673 23.18 -6.82 -1.80
C TYR A 673 21.77 -6.96 -1.25
N ASN A 674 21.45 -6.47 -0.04
CA ASN A 674 20.15 -6.72 0.59
C ASN A 674 18.97 -6.19 -0.24
N TYR A 675 19.04 -4.93 -0.69
CA TYR A 675 17.99 -4.34 -1.54
C TYR A 675 17.93 -4.99 -2.93
N VAL A 676 19.08 -5.41 -3.45
CA VAL A 676 19.17 -6.13 -4.73
C VAL A 676 18.51 -7.51 -4.63
N LEU A 677 18.71 -8.20 -3.49
CA LEU A 677 18.08 -9.48 -3.20
C LEU A 677 16.57 -9.32 -3.14
N SER A 678 16.06 -8.35 -2.39
CA SER A 678 14.62 -8.07 -2.31
C SER A 678 14.01 -7.87 -3.71
N ALA A 679 14.59 -6.97 -4.51
CA ALA A 679 14.09 -6.68 -5.86
C ALA A 679 14.13 -7.90 -6.78
N ALA A 680 15.16 -8.74 -6.65
CA ALA A 680 15.30 -9.96 -7.44
C ALA A 680 14.29 -11.04 -7.04
N LEU A 681 14.00 -11.17 -5.74
CA LEU A 681 12.99 -12.10 -5.23
C LEU A 681 11.59 -11.72 -5.72
N ASP A 682 11.22 -10.44 -5.59
CA ASP A 682 9.93 -9.92 -6.06
C ASP A 682 9.76 -10.12 -7.57
N ALA A 683 10.78 -9.76 -8.37
CA ALA A 683 10.72 -9.88 -9.82
C ALA A 683 10.68 -11.34 -10.30
N GLY A 684 11.54 -12.21 -9.75
CA GLY A 684 11.59 -13.62 -10.13
C GLY A 684 10.29 -14.35 -9.82
N LEU A 685 9.72 -14.09 -8.64
CA LEU A 685 8.40 -14.55 -8.23
C LEU A 685 7.31 -14.10 -9.22
N ALA A 686 7.27 -12.81 -9.54
CA ALA A 686 6.26 -12.25 -10.43
C ALA A 686 6.28 -12.89 -11.83
N PHE A 687 7.46 -13.01 -12.44
CA PHE A 687 7.58 -13.61 -13.77
C PHE A 687 7.17 -15.09 -13.77
N MET A 688 7.57 -15.86 -12.76
CA MET A 688 7.19 -17.27 -12.66
C MET A 688 5.69 -17.42 -12.40
N GLY A 689 5.09 -16.59 -11.54
CA GLY A 689 3.65 -16.65 -11.24
C GLY A 689 2.76 -16.44 -12.47
N ILE A 690 3.14 -15.53 -13.37
CA ILE A 690 2.46 -15.34 -14.66
C ILE A 690 2.66 -16.54 -15.57
N LEU A 691 3.89 -17.05 -15.66
CA LEU A 691 4.21 -18.18 -16.52
C LEU A 691 3.39 -19.40 -16.10
N LEU A 692 3.34 -19.72 -14.81
CA LEU A 692 2.52 -20.79 -14.25
C LEU A 692 1.03 -20.57 -14.56
N TYR A 693 0.55 -19.33 -14.50
CA TYR A 693 -0.84 -19.04 -14.85
C TYR A 693 -1.15 -19.35 -16.32
N PHE A 694 -0.40 -18.78 -17.26
CA PHE A 694 -0.69 -18.94 -18.69
C PHE A 694 -0.39 -20.35 -19.21
N SER A 695 0.57 -21.07 -18.60
CA SER A 695 0.95 -22.41 -19.05
C SER A 695 0.14 -23.54 -18.40
N LEU A 696 -0.27 -23.40 -17.14
CA LEU A 696 -0.87 -24.49 -16.36
C LEU A 696 -2.25 -24.12 -15.82
N THR A 697 -2.36 -23.03 -15.06
CA THR A 697 -3.62 -22.66 -14.38
C THR A 697 -4.75 -22.36 -15.37
N MET A 698 -4.46 -21.63 -16.45
CA MET A 698 -5.44 -21.27 -17.48
C MET A 698 -5.93 -22.50 -18.27
N SER A 699 -5.10 -23.53 -18.40
CA SER A 699 -5.45 -24.80 -19.04
C SER A 699 -6.08 -25.82 -18.08
N GLY A 700 -6.29 -25.46 -16.81
CA GLY A 700 -6.87 -26.35 -15.78
C GLY A 700 -5.96 -27.51 -15.37
N ILE A 701 -4.64 -27.41 -15.60
CA ILE A 701 -3.69 -28.49 -15.32
C ILE A 701 -3.19 -28.36 -13.88
N GLY A 702 -3.83 -29.06 -12.95
CA GLY A 702 -3.44 -29.15 -11.54
C GLY A 702 -2.91 -30.52 -11.15
N ILE A 703 -2.07 -30.57 -10.11
CA ILE A 703 -1.66 -31.80 -9.44
C ILE A 703 -2.43 -31.86 -8.12
N SER A 704 -3.04 -33.00 -7.79
CA SER A 704 -3.69 -33.22 -6.50
C SER A 704 -2.91 -34.26 -5.67
N TRP A 705 -2.31 -33.81 -4.58
CA TRP A 705 -1.64 -34.65 -3.59
C TRP A 705 -1.52 -33.92 -2.24
N TRP A 706 -0.97 -34.58 -1.21
CA TRP A 706 -0.88 -34.00 0.15
C TRP A 706 -0.24 -32.60 0.21
N GLY A 707 0.78 -32.35 -0.63
CA GLY A 707 1.47 -31.05 -0.68
C GLY A 707 0.68 -29.93 -1.38
N THR A 708 -0.49 -30.22 -1.96
CA THR A 708 -1.38 -29.24 -2.60
C THR A 708 -2.65 -28.95 -1.79
N ASP A 709 -2.92 -29.70 -0.71
CA ASP A 709 -4.14 -29.58 0.13
C ASP A 709 -4.08 -28.39 1.13
N GLY A 710 -3.38 -27.31 0.77
CA GLY A 710 -3.26 -26.10 1.57
C GLY A 710 -2.62 -26.30 2.94
N GLU A 711 -3.20 -25.69 3.98
CA GLU A 711 -2.65 -25.59 5.35
C GLU A 711 -2.84 -26.85 6.21
N HIS A 712 -3.80 -27.72 5.86
CA HIS A 712 -4.24 -28.84 6.72
C HIS A 712 -4.84 -28.41 8.09
N CYS A 713 -5.49 -27.24 8.17
CA CYS A 713 -6.23 -26.76 9.37
C CYS A 713 -7.74 -26.58 9.14
N PRO A 714 -8.52 -27.60 8.75
CA PRO A 714 -9.93 -27.43 8.39
C PRO A 714 -10.83 -26.98 9.55
N LEU A 715 -10.44 -27.28 10.81
CA LEU A 715 -11.23 -26.97 12.01
C LEU A 715 -10.94 -25.57 12.59
N ALA A 716 -9.98 -24.83 12.03
CA ALA A 716 -9.61 -23.51 12.55
C ALA A 716 -10.76 -22.49 12.48
N THR A 717 -11.66 -22.62 11.49
CA THR A 717 -12.84 -21.77 11.35
C THR A 717 -14.01 -22.20 12.21
N CYS A 718 -13.92 -23.32 12.91
CA CYS A 718 -15.07 -23.86 13.63
C CYS A 718 -15.45 -22.98 14.81
N PRO A 719 -16.74 -22.63 14.96
CA PRO A 719 -17.24 -21.96 16.16
C PRO A 719 -17.15 -22.91 17.36
N THR A 720 -17.02 -22.33 18.56
CA THR A 720 -16.86 -23.09 19.81
C THR A 720 -18.10 -22.99 20.72
N ALA A 721 -19.12 -22.23 20.30
CA ALA A 721 -20.40 -22.15 21.01
C ALA A 721 -21.20 -23.47 20.86
N LYS A 722 -21.91 -23.85 21.92
CA LYS A 722 -22.78 -25.04 21.93
C LYS A 722 -24.01 -24.82 21.06
N GLY A 723 -24.39 -25.84 20.29
CA GLY A 723 -25.58 -25.80 19.43
C GLY A 723 -25.43 -25.00 18.13
N VAL A 724 -24.24 -24.45 17.84
CA VAL A 724 -23.94 -23.83 16.54
C VAL A 724 -23.44 -24.92 15.60
N ILE A 725 -24.17 -25.15 14.52
CA ILE A 725 -23.81 -26.12 13.48
C ILE A 725 -23.14 -25.35 12.35
N ALA A 726 -21.89 -25.66 12.06
CA ALA A 726 -21.16 -25.14 10.91
C ALA A 726 -20.68 -26.33 10.06
N ASP A 727 -20.78 -26.21 8.74
CA ASP A 727 -20.39 -27.26 7.82
C ASP A 727 -18.90 -27.62 8.00
N GLY A 728 -18.61 -28.92 8.09
CA GLY A 728 -17.26 -29.44 8.31
C GLY A 728 -16.76 -29.37 9.76
N CYS A 729 -17.56 -28.90 10.71
CA CYS A 729 -17.19 -28.79 12.12
C CYS A 729 -17.85 -29.86 12.99
N PRO A 730 -17.16 -30.35 14.04
CA PRO A 730 -17.77 -31.23 15.02
C PRO A 730 -18.86 -30.47 15.80
N VAL A 731 -19.98 -31.15 16.07
CA VAL A 731 -21.07 -30.59 16.88
C VAL A 731 -20.64 -30.61 18.35
N ASN A 732 -20.60 -29.44 18.99
CA ASN A 732 -20.22 -29.23 20.41
C ASN A 732 -21.36 -29.41 21.39
#